data_AF-A0A1Q7JMX8-F1
#
_entry.id   AF-A0A1Q7JMX8-F1
#
_cell.length_a   1.000
_cell.length_b   1.000
_cell.length_c   1.000
_cell.angle_alpha   90.00
_cell.angle_beta   90.00
_cell.angle_gamma   90.00
#
_symmetry.space_group_name_H-M   'P 1'
#
loop_
_entity.id
_entity.type
_entity.pdbx_description
1 polymer ?
#
loop_
_entity_poly.entity_id
_entity_poly.type
_entity_poly.pdbx_seq_one_letter_code
_entity_poly.pdbx_strand_id
1 'polypeptide(L)'
;MPQSTLFGRTPDAGAFSASFTFTQVPSGRNYQIRAFIDATGEFDPLFDYAQQPRAGDPVGGYGESDPGGELRLLPIQVGPGQAVNGITVTFTQVLSYDPPSFELIGGSQALDQDMDQPVRLKIRIAHLPARGASFANAHFALDLDRDAEGNPRSRFKDGLYDVFPRVFLRQLTSFDGAGGSIALASGAIIPCQAVSLSVLPALLNLAPGAPPVAQDLLEVMVEPFALGADLRPLARIPAGEYQLVVIQRSGQFWTLPSQLGDPANAGTPYFAASQAQAVTIAPLGTRPANSLSGTVVWTGGTSTASGNIVVQAYRDDPYDPPPPLGTAQPVRVQIVPASAAVPDARGFRAAYRIGGLPPGSYIVQALDDVDGNFSPFNLLRTPTDGDLVGAVLEPGSGMPASVMVNGDVAGKDVTLAQRLSSDPPAFEIDPSTPARMPADQVTPVRFSLRAKSLSFPAGKAPAPQFAVQLVRDSAGAAVDADHDGLPDVWPRVFLVRLDPSDPSGLTQYLSPDLRTTRTQVIAAAVDPTPFLPALEPQPGGNSPPVLTRRLDIIVQPAMFDASTPGAPPQRLPSLQPGAYRIVLLSQTGQVWQIPNEAGSAALDPTVVCATAPCAPGTVQTQSQSGAFQVLAPAHAAYTGGIAGSLTVAGAPAIAAAYVFAYAMDEQPPFGLPVSADFHLGTEFQGGAVGYALPNLPSGDYLVSAVVDTRGDFAATPAVFAMAPGAGSLVAAPSIASVGTTFTALDLTAATAMPPRPAFQLGGTASGADLDLPFNGGALASMQIELMAILDAEVAALRPDTSAALALACSGSGKPDVGSVSIELIKVGDAAGLAPELDSSGKATALSGSLDSTQFSSTSCTPGGHYAATGSLSVFVQKASSAKV
;
A
#
# COMPACT_ATOMS: atom_id res chain seq x y z
N MET A 1 -47.18 -37.07 6.24
CA MET A 1 -48.58 -37.15 6.69
C MET A 1 -49.26 -35.84 6.32
N PRO A 2 -50.54 -35.82 5.89
CA PRO A 2 -51.27 -34.58 5.67
C PRO A 2 -51.32 -33.70 6.92
N GLN A 3 -51.32 -32.36 6.76
CA GLN A 3 -51.42 -31.39 7.86
C GLN A 3 -52.65 -31.64 8.74
N SER A 4 -53.77 -32.06 8.15
CA SER A 4 -55.00 -32.44 8.85
C SER A 4 -54.87 -33.67 9.76
N THR A 5 -53.84 -34.50 9.52
CA THR A 5 -53.56 -35.72 10.28
C THR A 5 -52.58 -35.48 11.42
N LEU A 6 -51.73 -34.44 11.31
CA LEU A 6 -50.81 -34.00 12.37
C LEU A 6 -51.45 -32.94 13.28
N PHE A 7 -52.29 -32.08 12.72
CA PHE A 7 -52.87 -30.90 13.39
C PHE A 7 -54.39 -30.91 13.17
N GLY A 8 -55.12 -31.63 14.01
CA GLY A 8 -56.57 -31.66 13.96
C GLY A 8 -57.15 -30.26 14.22
N ARG A 9 -57.74 -29.64 13.18
CA ARG A 9 -58.16 -28.22 13.11
C ARG A 9 -57.00 -27.24 13.32
N THR A 10 -57.01 -26.15 12.56
CA THR A 10 -56.10 -25.01 12.71
C THR A 10 -55.89 -24.68 14.18
N PRO A 11 -54.65 -24.69 14.70
CA PRO A 11 -54.42 -24.28 16.07
C PRO A 11 -54.81 -22.80 16.17
N ASP A 12 -55.78 -22.49 17.02
CA ASP A 12 -55.86 -21.16 17.62
C ASP A 12 -54.50 -20.84 18.25
N ALA A 13 -54.12 -19.57 18.28
CA ALA A 13 -52.81 -19.02 18.68
C ALA A 13 -52.37 -19.33 20.13
N GLY A 14 -52.25 -20.62 20.48
CA GLY A 14 -51.82 -21.15 21.77
C GLY A 14 -50.68 -22.16 21.63
N ALA A 15 -50.10 -22.54 22.77
CA ALA A 15 -49.01 -23.50 22.82
C ALA A 15 -49.46 -24.89 22.31
N PHE A 16 -48.68 -25.50 21.43
CA PHE A 16 -48.92 -26.85 20.91
C PHE A 16 -47.73 -27.78 21.23
N SER A 17 -47.96 -29.08 21.23
CA SER A 17 -46.92 -30.11 21.40
C SER A 17 -47.22 -31.30 20.48
N ALA A 18 -46.17 -31.84 19.85
CA ALA A 18 -46.25 -33.00 18.96
C ALA A 18 -45.14 -33.99 19.30
N SER A 19 -45.46 -35.29 19.31
CA SER A 19 -44.48 -36.35 19.49
C SER A 19 -43.82 -36.71 18.16
N PHE A 20 -42.51 -36.97 18.17
CA PHE A 20 -41.77 -37.44 16.99
C PHE A 20 -40.92 -38.68 17.33
N THR A 21 -40.55 -39.45 16.32
CA THR A 21 -39.66 -40.60 16.48
C THR A 21 -38.88 -40.82 15.19
N PHE A 22 -37.55 -40.89 15.29
CA PHE A 22 -36.70 -41.37 14.21
C PHE A 22 -36.48 -42.88 14.38
N THR A 23 -36.94 -43.68 13.42
CA THR A 23 -36.92 -45.15 13.51
C THR A 23 -35.62 -45.78 13.00
N GLN A 24 -34.78 -45.01 12.31
CA GLN A 24 -33.53 -45.48 11.70
C GLN A 24 -32.41 -44.45 11.89
N VAL A 25 -31.75 -44.46 13.05
CA VAL A 25 -30.60 -43.60 13.35
C VAL A 25 -29.34 -44.46 13.45
N PRO A 26 -28.30 -44.21 12.63
CA PRO A 26 -27.04 -44.95 12.75
C PRO A 26 -26.42 -44.80 14.15
N SER A 27 -25.76 -45.84 14.64
CA SER A 27 -25.09 -45.79 15.94
C SER A 27 -23.67 -45.25 15.85
N GLY A 28 -23.12 -44.80 16.99
CA GLY A 28 -21.70 -44.40 17.10
C GLY A 28 -21.40 -43.00 16.56
N ARG A 29 -22.42 -42.16 16.38
CA ARG A 29 -22.29 -40.75 15.99
C ARG A 29 -22.96 -39.83 17.01
N ASN A 30 -22.53 -38.58 17.03
CA ASN A 30 -23.22 -37.51 17.75
C ASN A 30 -24.23 -36.85 16.80
N TYR A 31 -25.47 -36.73 17.25
CA TYR A 31 -26.58 -36.13 16.50
C TYR A 31 -26.99 -34.80 17.11
N GLN A 32 -27.47 -33.88 16.29
CA GLN A 32 -28.17 -32.68 16.75
C GLN A 32 -29.55 -32.66 16.09
N ILE A 33 -30.55 -32.16 16.80
CA ILE A 33 -31.93 -32.10 16.29
C ILE A 33 -32.35 -30.64 16.15
N ARG A 34 -32.80 -30.30 14.95
CA ARG A 34 -33.47 -29.04 14.61
C ARG A 34 -34.89 -29.34 14.15
N ALA A 35 -35.78 -28.38 14.31
CA ALA A 35 -37.13 -28.44 13.76
C ALA A 35 -37.57 -27.04 13.31
N PHE A 36 -38.54 -27.01 12.40
CA PHE A 36 -39.25 -25.79 12.02
C PHE A 36 -40.71 -26.08 11.75
N ILE A 37 -41.51 -25.02 11.72
CA ILE A 37 -42.90 -25.04 11.28
C ILE A 37 -42.95 -24.28 9.97
N ASP A 38 -43.47 -24.92 8.92
CA ASP A 38 -43.82 -24.25 7.67
C ASP A 38 -45.10 -23.42 7.89
N ALA A 39 -44.92 -22.22 8.43
CA ALA A 39 -46.01 -21.27 8.66
C ALA A 39 -46.40 -20.55 7.35
N THR A 40 -45.48 -20.48 6.39
CA THR A 40 -45.67 -19.85 5.08
C THR A 40 -46.47 -20.72 4.11
N GLY A 41 -46.44 -22.05 4.27
CA GLY A 41 -47.11 -23.00 3.37
C GLY A 41 -46.36 -23.24 2.07
N GLU A 42 -45.09 -22.86 2.01
CA GLU A 42 -44.27 -22.91 0.80
C GLU A 42 -43.21 -24.03 0.87
N PHE A 43 -43.14 -24.82 1.95
CA PHE A 43 -42.21 -25.95 2.04
C PHE A 43 -42.61 -27.08 1.06
N ASP A 44 -41.66 -27.51 0.21
CA ASP A 44 -41.83 -28.67 -0.67
C ASP A 44 -40.84 -29.79 -0.26
N PRO A 45 -41.31 -30.89 0.36
CA PRO A 45 -40.46 -31.99 0.79
C PRO A 45 -39.82 -32.78 -0.36
N LEU A 46 -40.23 -32.55 -1.61
CA LEU A 46 -39.75 -33.28 -2.78
C LEU A 46 -38.71 -32.52 -3.60
N PHE A 47 -38.39 -31.27 -3.21
CA PHE A 47 -37.47 -30.42 -3.94
C PHE A 47 -36.43 -29.84 -2.98
N ASP A 48 -35.17 -30.31 -3.04
CA ASP A 48 -34.15 -30.02 -2.00
C ASP A 48 -33.95 -28.52 -1.78
N TYR A 49 -34.10 -27.72 -2.83
CA TYR A 49 -34.00 -26.26 -2.77
C TYR A 49 -35.17 -25.57 -2.03
N ALA A 50 -36.33 -26.24 -1.93
CA ALA A 50 -37.50 -25.78 -1.17
C ALA A 50 -37.74 -26.58 0.14
N GLN A 51 -36.79 -27.45 0.53
CA GLN A 51 -36.84 -28.24 1.77
C GLN A 51 -36.33 -27.47 3.01
N GLN A 52 -36.49 -26.15 3.06
CA GLN A 52 -35.92 -25.32 4.11
C GLN A 52 -36.91 -24.31 4.68
N PRO A 53 -36.76 -23.92 5.97
CA PRO A 53 -37.60 -22.90 6.57
C PRO A 53 -37.33 -21.53 5.93
N ARG A 54 -38.35 -20.67 5.96
CA ARG A 54 -38.42 -19.36 5.27
C ARG A 54 -38.58 -18.21 6.25
N ALA A 55 -38.48 -16.98 5.73
CA ALA A 55 -38.82 -15.80 6.53
C ALA A 55 -40.24 -15.94 7.12
N GLY A 56 -40.36 -15.77 8.43
CA GLY A 56 -41.62 -15.95 9.15
C GLY A 56 -41.85 -17.35 9.73
N ASP A 57 -41.06 -18.36 9.35
CA ASP A 57 -41.18 -19.71 9.93
C ASP A 57 -40.57 -19.76 11.34
N PRO A 58 -41.30 -20.27 12.34
CA PRO A 58 -40.74 -20.62 13.63
C PRO A 58 -39.74 -21.77 13.51
N VAL A 59 -38.53 -21.59 14.06
CA VAL A 59 -37.47 -22.61 14.07
C VAL A 59 -36.89 -22.80 15.46
N GLY A 60 -36.26 -23.96 15.66
CA GLY A 60 -35.69 -24.34 16.93
C GLY A 60 -35.03 -25.72 16.89
N GLY A 61 -34.89 -26.34 18.06
CA GLY A 61 -34.16 -27.59 18.20
C GLY A 61 -34.09 -28.11 19.63
N TYR A 62 -33.33 -29.19 19.81
CA TYR A 62 -32.97 -29.69 21.13
C TYR A 62 -31.68 -29.02 21.59
N GLY A 63 -31.79 -28.21 22.65
CA GLY A 63 -30.67 -27.42 23.11
C GLY A 63 -30.97 -26.64 24.38
N GLU A 64 -29.97 -25.88 24.81
CA GLU A 64 -30.07 -24.91 25.89
C GLU A 64 -30.09 -23.50 25.30
N SER A 65 -30.93 -22.62 25.84
CA SER A 65 -30.86 -21.20 25.52
C SER A 65 -29.64 -20.60 26.22
N ASP A 66 -28.81 -19.90 25.46
CA ASP A 66 -27.70 -19.11 26.00
C ASP A 66 -28.22 -17.82 26.67
N PRO A 67 -27.36 -17.07 27.39
CA PRO A 67 -27.76 -15.81 28.03
C PRO A 67 -28.27 -14.74 27.06
N GLY A 68 -28.00 -14.86 25.76
CA GLY A 68 -28.49 -14.00 24.69
C GLY A 68 -29.84 -14.41 24.12
N GLY A 69 -30.43 -15.52 24.60
CA GLY A 69 -31.70 -16.06 24.14
C GLY A 69 -31.59 -17.00 22.93
N GLU A 70 -30.38 -17.32 22.48
CA GLU A 70 -30.17 -18.21 21.34
C GLU A 70 -30.05 -19.68 21.73
N LEU A 71 -30.51 -20.57 20.85
CA LEU A 71 -30.50 -22.01 21.11
C LEU A 71 -29.16 -22.65 20.72
N ARG A 72 -28.39 -23.08 21.73
CA ARG A 72 -27.23 -23.96 21.56
C ARG A 72 -27.66 -25.42 21.49
N LEU A 73 -27.49 -26.03 20.32
CA LEU A 73 -27.85 -27.44 20.12
C LEU A 73 -26.94 -28.40 20.88
N LEU A 74 -27.55 -29.30 21.65
CA LEU A 74 -26.84 -30.32 22.41
C LEU A 74 -26.64 -31.59 21.58
N PRO A 75 -25.47 -32.23 21.66
CA PRO A 75 -25.22 -33.50 20.98
C PRO A 75 -25.99 -34.63 21.67
N ILE A 76 -26.50 -35.54 20.86
CA ILE A 76 -27.25 -36.73 21.26
C ILE A 76 -26.45 -37.95 20.80
N GLN A 77 -26.06 -38.79 21.75
CA GLN A 77 -25.38 -40.05 21.44
C GLN A 77 -26.40 -41.17 21.31
N VAL A 78 -26.35 -41.88 20.18
CA VAL A 78 -27.18 -43.05 19.92
C VAL A 78 -26.29 -44.28 19.85
N GLY A 79 -26.37 -45.14 20.86
CA GLY A 79 -25.70 -46.44 20.89
C GLY A 79 -26.40 -47.49 20.00
N PRO A 80 -25.72 -48.58 19.63
CA PRO A 80 -26.34 -49.66 18.87
C PRO A 80 -27.58 -50.22 19.59
N GLY A 81 -28.74 -50.23 18.91
CA GLY A 81 -30.01 -50.73 19.46
C GLY A 81 -30.61 -49.89 20.58
N GLN A 82 -30.05 -48.72 20.88
CA GLN A 82 -30.51 -47.83 21.94
C GLN A 82 -31.63 -46.91 21.43
N ALA A 83 -32.74 -46.84 22.17
CA ALA A 83 -33.71 -45.76 22.03
C ALA A 83 -33.33 -44.61 22.96
N VAL A 84 -33.18 -43.39 22.41
CA VAL A 84 -32.97 -42.17 23.21
C VAL A 84 -34.31 -41.46 23.33
N ASN A 85 -34.80 -41.32 24.57
CA ASN A 85 -36.10 -40.74 24.89
C ASN A 85 -35.97 -39.40 25.63
N GLY A 86 -37.06 -38.64 25.73
CA GLY A 86 -37.10 -37.39 26.50
C GLY A 86 -36.46 -36.18 25.80
N ILE A 87 -36.32 -36.25 24.48
CA ILE A 87 -35.79 -35.14 23.70
C ILE A 87 -36.91 -34.11 23.44
N THR A 88 -36.84 -32.98 24.13
CA THR A 88 -37.78 -31.86 23.94
C THR A 88 -37.20 -30.85 22.96
N VAL A 89 -37.90 -30.61 21.85
CA VAL A 89 -37.54 -29.57 20.88
C VAL A 89 -38.36 -28.32 21.17
N THR A 90 -37.68 -27.19 21.26
CA THR A 90 -38.32 -25.88 21.53
C THR A 90 -38.09 -24.96 20.34
N PHE A 91 -39.15 -24.29 19.88
CA PHE A 91 -39.07 -23.21 18.89
C PHE A 91 -38.75 -21.91 19.61
N THR A 92 -37.54 -21.39 19.39
CA THR A 92 -37.01 -20.24 20.14
C THR A 92 -36.92 -18.98 19.30
N GLN A 93 -37.04 -19.10 17.97
CA GLN A 93 -36.84 -17.99 17.05
C GLN A 93 -37.78 -18.08 15.84
N VAL A 94 -38.03 -16.94 15.20
CA VAL A 94 -38.71 -16.84 13.90
C VAL A 94 -37.69 -16.33 12.91
N LEU A 95 -37.58 -16.97 11.75
CA LEU A 95 -36.59 -16.57 10.75
C LEU A 95 -36.89 -15.20 10.17
N SER A 96 -35.84 -14.39 10.03
CA SER A 96 -35.93 -13.05 9.46
C SER A 96 -35.84 -13.05 7.94
N TYR A 97 -35.16 -14.04 7.35
CA TYR A 97 -34.79 -14.04 5.93
C TYR A 97 -35.08 -15.36 5.25
N ASP A 98 -35.35 -15.26 3.95
CA ASP A 98 -35.48 -16.43 3.11
C ASP A 98 -34.11 -17.06 2.83
N PRO A 99 -34.13 -18.35 2.54
CA PRO A 99 -32.97 -19.07 2.04
C PRO A 99 -32.40 -18.53 0.70
N PRO A 100 -31.14 -18.05 0.59
CA PRO A 100 -30.59 -17.53 -0.68
C PRO A 100 -30.12 -18.58 -1.69
N SER A 101 -30.64 -18.50 -2.93
CA SER A 101 -29.85 -18.89 -4.12
C SER A 101 -28.75 -17.87 -4.36
N PHE A 102 -27.59 -18.34 -4.81
CA PHE A 102 -26.46 -17.47 -5.13
C PHE A 102 -25.65 -17.96 -6.32
N GLU A 103 -24.87 -17.05 -6.89
CA GLU A 103 -24.00 -17.28 -8.06
C GLU A 103 -22.58 -16.80 -7.76
N LEU A 104 -21.59 -17.41 -8.42
CA LEU A 104 -20.20 -16.94 -8.37
C LEU A 104 -20.03 -15.78 -9.36
N ILE A 105 -19.74 -14.59 -8.83
CA ILE A 105 -19.62 -13.36 -9.65
C ILE A 105 -18.20 -12.80 -9.70
N GLY A 106 -17.26 -13.36 -8.94
CA GLY A 106 -15.87 -12.95 -8.93
C GLY A 106 -14.95 -13.91 -8.19
N GLY A 107 -13.63 -13.75 -8.40
CA GLY A 107 -12.62 -14.71 -7.95
C GLY A 107 -12.36 -15.82 -8.98
N SER A 108 -11.19 -16.48 -8.88
CA SER A 108 -10.89 -17.61 -9.77
C SER A 108 -11.70 -18.84 -9.35
N GLN A 109 -12.46 -19.40 -10.29
CA GLN A 109 -13.16 -20.68 -10.08
C GLN A 109 -12.24 -21.88 -10.32
N ALA A 110 -11.04 -21.65 -10.87
CA ALA A 110 -10.00 -22.66 -11.04
C ALA A 110 -8.84 -22.35 -10.06
N LEU A 111 -8.64 -23.23 -9.09
CA LEU A 111 -7.60 -23.13 -8.08
C LEU A 111 -6.55 -24.23 -8.25
N ASP A 112 -5.39 -24.05 -7.63
CA ASP A 112 -4.27 -24.99 -7.66
C ASP A 112 -4.31 -25.89 -6.40
N GLN A 113 -3.98 -27.18 -6.52
CA GLN A 113 -3.82 -28.09 -5.37
C GLN A 113 -2.75 -27.64 -4.38
N ASP A 114 -1.74 -26.89 -4.85
CA ASP A 114 -0.63 -26.35 -4.06
C ASP A 114 -0.81 -24.84 -3.75
N MET A 115 -2.06 -24.38 -3.76
CA MET A 115 -2.42 -23.05 -3.27
C MET A 115 -1.87 -22.86 -1.86
N ASP A 116 -1.12 -21.78 -1.68
CA ASP A 116 -0.28 -21.52 -0.50
C ASP A 116 -0.66 -20.22 0.24
N GLN A 117 -1.69 -19.53 -0.27
CA GLN A 117 -2.36 -18.41 0.37
C GLN A 117 -3.88 -18.51 0.16
N PRO A 118 -4.70 -17.95 1.04
CA PRO A 118 -6.15 -17.92 0.85
C PRO A 118 -6.55 -17.24 -0.47
N VAL A 119 -7.53 -17.79 -1.17
CA VAL A 119 -8.07 -17.20 -2.41
C VAL A 119 -9.48 -16.65 -2.19
N ARG A 120 -9.74 -15.44 -2.70
CA ARG A 120 -11.04 -14.79 -2.58
C ARG A 120 -12.01 -15.29 -3.66
N LEU A 121 -13.22 -15.62 -3.24
CA LEU A 121 -14.41 -15.81 -4.05
C LEU A 121 -15.43 -14.74 -3.70
N LYS A 122 -16.20 -14.27 -4.69
CA LYS A 122 -17.35 -13.39 -4.47
C LYS A 122 -18.62 -14.09 -4.92
N ILE A 123 -19.59 -14.18 -4.03
CA ILE A 123 -20.92 -14.72 -4.32
C ILE A 123 -21.99 -13.66 -4.12
N ARG A 124 -23.03 -13.71 -4.95
CA ARG A 124 -24.17 -12.78 -4.90
C ARG A 124 -25.48 -13.55 -4.95
N ILE A 125 -26.48 -13.05 -4.23
CA ILE A 125 -27.83 -13.60 -4.26
C ILE A 125 -28.47 -13.44 -5.63
N ALA A 126 -29.20 -14.47 -6.06
CA ALA A 126 -29.84 -14.52 -7.36
C ALA A 126 -31.37 -14.41 -7.31
N HIS A 127 -31.98 -14.54 -6.12
CA HIS A 127 -33.44 -14.52 -5.90
C HIS A 127 -34.22 -15.45 -6.85
N LEU A 128 -33.66 -16.62 -7.15
CA LEU A 128 -34.25 -17.55 -8.11
C LEU A 128 -35.49 -18.23 -7.50
N PRO A 129 -36.64 -18.20 -8.18
CA PRO A 129 -37.83 -18.91 -7.74
C PRO A 129 -37.65 -20.42 -7.91
N ALA A 130 -38.44 -21.19 -7.15
CA ALA A 130 -38.58 -22.63 -7.34
C ALA A 130 -40.04 -23.06 -7.37
N ARG A 131 -40.26 -24.34 -7.62
CA ARG A 131 -41.61 -24.90 -7.68
C ARG A 131 -42.36 -24.65 -6.37
N GLY A 132 -43.43 -23.86 -6.43
CA GLY A 132 -44.28 -23.56 -5.26
C GLY A 132 -43.62 -22.63 -4.22
N ALA A 133 -42.56 -21.92 -4.59
CA ALA A 133 -41.65 -21.26 -3.65
C ALA A 133 -41.14 -19.92 -4.17
N SER A 134 -41.30 -18.84 -3.39
CA SER A 134 -40.67 -17.53 -3.61
C SER A 134 -39.51 -17.30 -2.64
N PHE A 135 -38.54 -16.48 -3.05
CA PHE A 135 -37.32 -16.15 -2.29
C PHE A 135 -37.05 -14.64 -2.34
N ALA A 136 -38.12 -13.85 -2.29
CA ALA A 136 -38.06 -12.40 -2.44
C ALA A 136 -37.35 -11.71 -1.27
N ASN A 137 -37.31 -12.33 -0.08
CA ASN A 137 -36.63 -11.81 1.10
C ASN A 137 -35.33 -12.57 1.41
N ALA A 138 -34.68 -13.10 0.37
CA ALA A 138 -33.46 -13.90 0.52
C ALA A 138 -32.25 -13.01 0.78
N HIS A 139 -31.56 -13.28 1.89
CA HIS A 139 -30.35 -12.58 2.29
C HIS A 139 -29.32 -13.54 2.89
N PHE A 140 -28.03 -13.24 2.75
CA PHE A 140 -27.02 -13.82 3.62
C PHE A 140 -27.19 -13.17 5.00
N ALA A 141 -27.65 -13.95 5.97
CA ALA A 141 -27.84 -13.52 7.35
C ALA A 141 -26.49 -13.51 8.08
N LEU A 142 -25.83 -12.35 8.16
CA LEU A 142 -24.54 -12.22 8.83
C LEU A 142 -24.70 -12.00 10.33
N ASP A 143 -23.92 -12.75 11.11
CA ASP A 143 -23.93 -12.69 12.56
C ASP A 143 -22.57 -13.09 13.13
N LEU A 144 -22.17 -12.52 14.27
CA LEU A 144 -20.90 -12.83 14.94
C LEU A 144 -20.98 -14.18 15.66
N ASP A 145 -19.97 -15.03 15.44
CA ASP A 145 -19.74 -16.19 16.30
C ASP A 145 -19.20 -15.69 17.65
N ARG A 146 -20.01 -15.86 18.70
CA ARG A 146 -19.67 -15.47 20.06
C ARG A 146 -19.41 -16.69 20.92
N ASP A 147 -18.53 -16.56 21.91
CA ASP A 147 -18.37 -17.57 22.96
C ASP A 147 -19.51 -17.54 23.98
N ALA A 148 -19.44 -18.40 24.99
CA ALA A 148 -20.50 -18.51 25.99
C ALA A 148 -20.62 -17.24 26.87
N GLU A 149 -19.54 -16.46 26.92
CA GLU A 149 -19.41 -15.19 27.62
C GLU A 149 -19.84 -14.00 26.74
N GLY A 150 -20.17 -14.24 25.45
CA GLY A 150 -20.63 -13.22 24.51
C GLY A 150 -19.50 -12.51 23.73
N ASN A 151 -18.24 -12.93 23.90
CA ASN A 151 -17.11 -12.35 23.19
C ASN A 151 -17.02 -12.89 21.76
N PRO A 152 -16.73 -12.05 20.75
CA PRO A 152 -16.44 -12.51 19.40
C PRO A 152 -15.28 -13.50 19.34
N ARG A 153 -15.41 -14.55 18.51
CA ARG A 153 -14.36 -15.54 18.29
C ARG A 153 -13.53 -15.23 17.05
N SER A 154 -12.25 -15.62 17.06
CA SER A 154 -11.41 -15.76 15.88
C SER A 154 -10.67 -17.09 15.98
N ARG A 155 -11.19 -18.13 15.32
CA ARG A 155 -10.62 -19.49 15.35
C ARG A 155 -9.30 -19.59 14.60
N PHE A 156 -9.14 -18.82 13.55
CA PHE A 156 -7.92 -18.80 12.74
C PHE A 156 -6.83 -17.91 13.33
N LYS A 157 -7.17 -17.03 14.29
CA LYS A 157 -6.27 -16.01 14.85
C LYS A 157 -5.60 -15.22 13.73
N ASP A 158 -6.44 -14.69 12.86
CA ASP A 158 -6.08 -14.02 11.62
C ASP A 158 -6.56 -12.55 11.61
N GLY A 159 -6.72 -11.96 12.80
CA GLY A 159 -7.28 -10.61 12.96
C GLY A 159 -8.75 -10.45 12.55
N LEU A 160 -9.42 -11.51 12.05
CA LEU A 160 -10.82 -11.46 11.63
C LEU A 160 -11.71 -12.20 12.64
N TYR A 161 -12.88 -11.61 12.92
CA TYR A 161 -13.91 -12.31 13.68
C TYR A 161 -14.63 -13.32 12.81
N ASP A 162 -14.84 -14.50 13.38
CA ASP A 162 -15.70 -15.52 12.84
C ASP A 162 -17.14 -15.01 12.72
N VAL A 163 -17.72 -15.16 11.54
CA VAL A 163 -19.12 -14.85 11.30
C VAL A 163 -19.86 -16.05 10.72
N PHE A 164 -21.18 -16.03 10.88
CA PHE A 164 -22.11 -16.75 10.02
C PHE A 164 -22.46 -15.90 8.78
N PRO A 165 -22.83 -16.52 7.65
CA PRO A 165 -22.88 -17.95 7.42
C PRO A 165 -21.48 -18.60 7.36
N ARG A 166 -21.40 -19.88 7.71
CA ARG A 166 -20.21 -20.71 7.51
C ARG A 166 -20.14 -21.16 6.07
N VAL A 167 -18.94 -21.15 5.51
CA VAL A 167 -18.71 -21.52 4.12
C VAL A 167 -17.61 -22.58 4.05
N PHE A 168 -17.77 -23.56 3.18
CA PHE A 168 -16.71 -24.51 2.86
C PHE A 168 -16.91 -25.09 1.45
N LEU A 169 -15.84 -25.61 0.88
CA LEU A 169 -15.90 -26.39 -0.35
C LEU A 169 -15.93 -27.87 0.00
N ARG A 170 -16.88 -28.61 -0.58
CA ARG A 170 -16.99 -30.07 -0.46
C ARG A 170 -16.69 -30.72 -1.79
N GLN A 171 -15.72 -31.64 -1.81
CA GLN A 171 -15.35 -32.35 -3.03
C GLN A 171 -16.50 -33.21 -3.55
N LEU A 172 -16.83 -33.06 -4.83
CA LEU A 172 -17.84 -33.84 -5.57
C LEU A 172 -17.20 -34.98 -6.36
N THR A 173 -16.12 -34.66 -7.07
CA THR A 173 -15.38 -35.58 -7.94
C THR A 173 -13.89 -35.47 -7.68
N SER A 174 -13.12 -36.49 -8.03
CA SER A 174 -11.66 -36.41 -8.07
C SER A 174 -11.19 -36.34 -9.51
N PHE A 175 -10.03 -35.75 -9.77
CA PHE A 175 -9.33 -35.92 -11.05
C PHE A 175 -8.21 -36.95 -10.95
N ASP A 176 -8.02 -37.74 -12.02
CA ASP A 176 -6.82 -38.56 -12.20
C ASP A 176 -5.63 -37.72 -12.69
N GLY A 177 -4.45 -38.35 -12.82
CA GLY A 177 -3.24 -37.68 -13.32
C GLY A 177 -3.32 -37.20 -14.77
N ALA A 178 -4.35 -37.60 -15.53
CA ALA A 178 -4.65 -37.14 -16.88
C ALA A 178 -5.81 -36.11 -16.93
N GLY A 179 -6.38 -35.74 -15.77
CA GLY A 179 -7.49 -34.79 -15.65
C GLY A 179 -8.89 -35.39 -15.82
N GLY A 180 -9.03 -36.72 -15.89
CA GLY A 180 -10.32 -37.40 -15.97
C GLY A 180 -11.06 -37.46 -14.63
N SER A 181 -12.39 -37.28 -14.64
CA SER A 181 -13.24 -37.27 -13.43
C SER A 181 -13.50 -38.68 -12.88
N ILE A 182 -13.37 -38.85 -11.56
CA ILE A 182 -13.55 -40.10 -10.81
C ILE A 182 -14.55 -39.88 -9.66
N ALA A 183 -15.46 -40.83 -9.46
CA ALA A 183 -16.40 -40.84 -8.34
C ALA A 183 -15.71 -41.12 -6.99
N LEU A 184 -16.15 -40.45 -5.93
CA LEU A 184 -15.55 -40.52 -4.61
C LEU A 184 -16.36 -41.40 -3.64
N ALA A 185 -15.65 -42.18 -2.81
CA ALA A 185 -16.25 -42.86 -1.66
C ALA A 185 -16.44 -41.89 -0.46
N SER A 186 -15.56 -40.90 -0.33
CA SER A 186 -15.69 -39.78 0.61
C SER A 186 -14.93 -38.57 0.05
N GLY A 187 -15.56 -37.38 0.10
CA GLY A 187 -14.96 -36.14 -0.38
C GLY A 187 -14.17 -35.39 0.69
N ALA A 188 -13.13 -34.67 0.27
CA ALA A 188 -12.40 -33.72 1.12
C ALA A 188 -13.22 -32.44 1.35
N ILE A 189 -12.91 -31.73 2.44
CA ILE A 189 -13.48 -30.43 2.77
C ILE A 189 -12.37 -29.38 2.77
N ILE A 190 -12.55 -28.29 2.03
CA ILE A 190 -11.67 -27.11 2.13
C ILE A 190 -12.43 -26.08 2.97
N PRO A 191 -11.94 -25.73 4.17
CA PRO A 191 -12.55 -24.69 4.97
C PRO A 191 -12.56 -23.35 4.23
N CYS A 192 -13.58 -22.54 4.47
CA CYS A 192 -13.61 -21.17 4.00
C CYS A 192 -14.04 -20.22 5.11
N GLN A 193 -13.63 -18.96 5.01
CA GLN A 193 -14.01 -17.91 5.94
C GLN A 193 -14.85 -16.86 5.21
N ALA A 194 -16.01 -16.54 5.77
CA ALA A 194 -16.83 -15.42 5.31
C ALA A 194 -16.19 -14.11 5.79
N VAL A 195 -16.00 -13.17 4.88
CA VAL A 195 -15.39 -11.87 5.16
C VAL A 195 -16.48 -10.89 5.55
N SER A 196 -16.35 -10.28 6.74
CA SER A 196 -17.34 -9.37 7.30
C SER A 196 -16.85 -7.93 7.45
N LEU A 197 -15.66 -7.60 6.92
CA LEU A 197 -14.98 -6.33 7.15
C LEU A 197 -15.84 -5.09 6.87
N SER A 198 -16.67 -5.13 5.83
CA SER A 198 -17.59 -4.03 5.49
C SER A 198 -18.62 -3.80 6.60
N VAL A 199 -19.22 -4.85 7.15
CA VAL A 199 -20.32 -4.73 8.13
C VAL A 199 -19.92 -5.02 9.57
N LEU A 200 -18.63 -5.24 9.83
CA LEU A 200 -18.09 -5.56 11.15
C LEU A 200 -18.51 -4.56 12.24
N PRO A 201 -18.52 -3.23 11.99
CA PRO A 201 -19.02 -2.26 12.97
C PRO A 201 -20.49 -2.50 13.33
N ALA A 202 -21.35 -2.79 12.35
CA ALA A 202 -22.77 -3.08 12.57
C ALA A 202 -22.95 -4.38 13.37
N LEU A 203 -22.19 -5.42 13.02
CA LEU A 203 -22.21 -6.70 13.73
C LEU A 203 -21.81 -6.57 15.21
N LEU A 204 -20.73 -5.81 15.50
CA LEU A 204 -20.25 -5.64 16.87
C LEU A 204 -21.23 -4.87 17.76
N ASN A 205 -22.01 -3.97 17.17
CA ASN A 205 -23.02 -3.17 17.87
C ASN A 205 -24.42 -3.81 17.85
N LEU A 206 -24.57 -5.00 17.25
CA LEU A 206 -25.84 -5.71 17.17
C LEU A 206 -26.29 -6.11 18.59
N ALA A 207 -27.49 -5.69 18.98
CA ALA A 207 -28.07 -6.04 20.28
C ALA A 207 -28.34 -7.55 20.35
N PRO A 208 -28.20 -8.20 21.53
CA PRO A 208 -28.58 -9.59 21.71
C PRO A 208 -30.02 -9.85 21.24
N GLY A 209 -30.21 -10.86 20.40
CA GLY A 209 -31.52 -11.23 19.85
C GLY A 209 -32.06 -10.34 18.73
N ALA A 210 -31.31 -9.34 18.26
CA ALA A 210 -31.68 -8.58 17.07
C ALA A 210 -31.56 -9.45 15.80
N PRO A 211 -32.33 -9.16 14.73
CA PRO A 211 -32.18 -9.84 13.44
C PRO A 211 -30.73 -9.77 12.93
N PRO A 212 -30.22 -10.83 12.29
CA PRO A 212 -28.91 -10.80 11.65
C PRO A 212 -28.79 -9.68 10.60
N VAL A 213 -27.57 -9.25 10.30
CA VAL A 213 -27.34 -8.22 9.26
C VAL A 213 -27.55 -8.85 7.88
N ALA A 214 -28.53 -8.37 7.13
CA ALA A 214 -28.79 -8.81 5.75
C ALA A 214 -27.68 -8.35 4.80
N GLN A 215 -27.18 -9.25 3.96
CA GLN A 215 -26.24 -8.94 2.87
C GLN A 215 -26.64 -9.68 1.58
N ASP A 216 -26.47 -9.01 0.44
CA ASP A 216 -26.71 -9.60 -0.89
C ASP A 216 -25.43 -10.07 -1.58
N LEU A 217 -24.29 -9.62 -1.08
CA LEU A 217 -22.95 -9.98 -1.51
C LEU A 217 -22.21 -10.60 -0.34
N LEU A 218 -21.55 -11.72 -0.57
CA LEU A 218 -20.63 -12.32 0.40
C LEU A 218 -19.27 -12.53 -0.24
N GLU A 219 -18.24 -12.01 0.40
CA GLU A 219 -16.86 -12.36 0.09
C GLU A 219 -16.44 -13.56 0.95
N VAL A 220 -15.78 -14.53 0.32
CA VAL A 220 -15.37 -15.79 0.94
C VAL A 220 -13.89 -16.02 0.66
N MET A 221 -13.13 -16.36 1.68
CA MET A 221 -11.74 -16.78 1.54
C MET A 221 -11.65 -18.29 1.62
N VAL A 222 -11.10 -18.90 0.58
CA VAL A 222 -10.84 -20.35 0.50
C VAL A 222 -9.48 -20.62 1.10
N GLU A 223 -9.42 -21.45 2.13
CA GLU A 223 -8.18 -21.72 2.87
C GLU A 223 -7.20 -22.63 2.08
N PRO A 224 -5.88 -22.45 2.23
CA PRO A 224 -4.85 -23.22 1.52
C PRO A 224 -4.61 -24.62 2.11
N PHE A 225 -5.64 -25.27 2.63
CA PHE A 225 -5.56 -26.65 3.14
C PHE A 225 -6.90 -27.37 3.04
N ALA A 226 -6.87 -28.70 3.03
CA ALA A 226 -8.06 -29.54 3.01
C ALA A 226 -8.08 -30.50 4.20
N LEU A 227 -9.28 -30.91 4.60
CA LEU A 227 -9.55 -31.88 5.63
C LEU A 227 -10.10 -33.17 5.01
N GLY A 228 -9.67 -34.31 5.54
CA GLY A 228 -10.26 -35.61 5.25
C GLY A 228 -11.63 -35.79 5.91
N ALA A 229 -12.26 -36.94 5.66
CA ALA A 229 -13.54 -37.31 6.28
C ALA A 229 -13.46 -37.44 7.81
N ASP A 230 -12.26 -37.69 8.32
CA ASP A 230 -11.91 -37.75 9.75
C ASP A 230 -11.57 -36.37 10.33
N LEU A 231 -11.75 -35.30 9.56
CA LEU A 231 -11.43 -33.91 9.90
C LEU A 231 -9.95 -33.67 10.19
N ARG A 232 -9.06 -34.55 9.75
CA ARG A 232 -7.61 -34.32 9.84
C ARG A 232 -7.10 -33.57 8.62
N PRO A 233 -6.12 -32.66 8.78
CA PRO A 233 -5.46 -32.02 7.65
C PRO A 233 -4.87 -33.05 6.69
N LEU A 234 -5.17 -32.89 5.41
CA LEU A 234 -4.54 -33.62 4.33
C LEU A 234 -3.21 -32.97 4.01
N ALA A 235 -2.25 -33.77 3.53
CA ALA A 235 -0.95 -33.27 3.09
C ALA A 235 -1.04 -32.29 1.90
N ARG A 236 -2.16 -32.31 1.17
CA ARG A 236 -2.43 -31.51 -0.02
C ARG A 236 -3.94 -31.44 -0.26
N ILE A 237 -4.41 -30.39 -0.94
CA ILE A 237 -5.78 -30.29 -1.44
C ILE A 237 -5.97 -31.28 -2.60
N PRO A 238 -6.95 -32.21 -2.55
CA PRO A 238 -7.23 -33.10 -3.67
C PRO A 238 -7.72 -32.35 -4.91
N ALA A 239 -7.41 -32.86 -6.12
CA ALA A 239 -7.91 -32.28 -7.36
C ALA A 239 -9.32 -32.80 -7.64
N GLY A 240 -10.13 -31.98 -8.27
CA GLY A 240 -11.49 -32.33 -8.62
C GLY A 240 -12.42 -31.14 -8.64
N GLU A 241 -13.70 -31.42 -8.82
CA GLU A 241 -14.76 -30.43 -8.69
C GLU A 241 -15.27 -30.38 -7.25
N TYR A 242 -15.53 -29.17 -6.79
CA TYR A 242 -15.97 -28.87 -5.45
C TYR A 242 -17.25 -28.07 -5.47
N GLN A 243 -18.15 -28.47 -4.59
CA GLN A 243 -19.38 -27.77 -4.28
C GLN A 243 -19.13 -26.74 -3.18
N LEU A 244 -19.49 -25.49 -3.44
CA LEU A 244 -19.55 -24.45 -2.42
C LEU A 244 -20.78 -24.68 -1.54
N VAL A 245 -20.61 -24.74 -0.23
CA VAL A 245 -21.68 -24.92 0.76
C VAL A 245 -21.70 -23.72 1.69
N VAL A 246 -22.85 -23.08 1.84
CA VAL A 246 -23.09 -21.94 2.74
C VAL A 246 -24.11 -22.37 3.79
N ILE A 247 -23.81 -22.20 5.08
CA ILE A 247 -24.67 -22.60 6.20
C ILE A 247 -24.88 -21.41 7.14
N GLN A 248 -26.11 -20.93 7.24
CA GLN A 248 -26.49 -19.87 8.18
C GLN A 248 -26.56 -20.38 9.62
N ARG A 249 -26.48 -19.46 10.59
CA ARG A 249 -26.62 -19.77 12.03
C ARG A 249 -27.94 -20.49 12.33
N SER A 250 -29.00 -20.06 11.64
CA SER A 250 -30.34 -20.67 11.65
C SER A 250 -30.34 -22.16 11.29
N GLY A 251 -29.31 -22.63 10.58
CA GLY A 251 -29.21 -23.99 10.05
C GLY A 251 -29.75 -24.13 8.63
N GLN A 252 -30.28 -23.05 8.05
CA GLN A 252 -30.55 -23.01 6.63
C GLN A 252 -29.22 -23.08 5.84
N PHE A 253 -29.20 -23.74 4.69
CA PHE A 253 -27.98 -23.94 3.90
C PHE A 253 -28.23 -23.98 2.39
N TRP A 254 -27.26 -23.60 1.57
CA TRP A 254 -27.34 -23.76 0.11
C TRP A 254 -26.02 -24.22 -0.45
N THR A 255 -26.13 -24.78 -1.64
CA THR A 255 -24.99 -25.32 -2.34
C THR A 255 -24.91 -24.80 -3.76
N LEU A 256 -23.69 -24.73 -4.28
CA LEU A 256 -23.42 -24.47 -5.68
C LEU A 256 -22.35 -25.47 -6.14
N PRO A 257 -22.66 -26.41 -7.06
CA PRO A 257 -23.91 -26.53 -7.81
C PRO A 257 -25.13 -26.97 -6.96
N SER A 258 -26.34 -26.73 -7.47
CA SER A 258 -27.63 -27.17 -6.89
C SER A 258 -28.59 -27.76 -7.94
N GLN A 259 -29.74 -28.30 -7.49
CA GLN A 259 -30.77 -28.91 -8.38
C GLN A 259 -31.33 -27.94 -9.43
N LEU A 260 -31.31 -26.62 -9.18
CA LEU A 260 -31.74 -25.61 -10.15
C LEU A 260 -30.80 -25.52 -11.38
N GLY A 261 -29.56 -25.99 -11.22
CA GLY A 261 -28.56 -26.06 -12.29
C GLY A 261 -28.52 -27.40 -13.01
N ASP A 262 -29.34 -28.38 -12.60
CA ASP A 262 -29.35 -29.71 -13.23
C ASP A 262 -29.78 -29.60 -14.70
N PRO A 263 -28.95 -30.02 -15.68
CA PRO A 263 -29.32 -30.02 -17.08
C PRO A 263 -30.62 -30.78 -17.39
N ALA A 264 -31.02 -31.75 -16.57
CA ALA A 264 -32.29 -32.45 -16.70
C ALA A 264 -33.51 -31.51 -16.55
N ASN A 265 -33.34 -30.38 -15.87
CA ASN A 265 -34.38 -29.36 -15.67
C ASN A 265 -34.34 -28.25 -16.74
N ALA A 266 -33.46 -28.35 -17.74
CA ALA A 266 -33.34 -27.34 -18.79
C ALA A 266 -34.68 -27.10 -19.51
N GLY A 267 -35.07 -25.83 -19.64
CA GLY A 267 -36.34 -25.42 -20.25
C GLY A 267 -37.53 -25.32 -19.28
N THR A 268 -37.34 -25.63 -18.00
CA THR A 268 -38.33 -25.32 -16.95
C THR A 268 -38.18 -23.87 -16.46
N PRO A 269 -39.25 -23.24 -15.91
CA PRO A 269 -39.17 -21.88 -15.35
C PRO A 269 -38.30 -21.78 -14.09
N TYR A 270 -37.79 -22.90 -13.57
CA TYR A 270 -36.97 -22.97 -12.35
C TYR A 270 -35.54 -23.43 -12.65
N PHE A 271 -35.11 -23.47 -13.91
CA PHE A 271 -33.73 -23.78 -14.29
C PHE A 271 -32.89 -22.52 -14.44
N ALA A 272 -31.69 -22.53 -13.87
CA ALA A 272 -30.70 -21.46 -14.02
C ALA A 272 -29.30 -22.05 -14.19
N ALA A 273 -28.66 -21.78 -15.34
CA ALA A 273 -27.34 -22.33 -15.65
C ALA A 273 -26.25 -21.88 -14.65
N SER A 274 -26.40 -20.70 -14.05
CA SER A 274 -25.53 -20.21 -13.00
C SER A 274 -25.53 -21.11 -11.77
N GLN A 275 -26.60 -21.86 -11.52
CA GLN A 275 -26.73 -22.82 -10.41
C GLN A 275 -26.00 -24.15 -10.66
N ALA A 276 -25.39 -24.32 -11.84
CA ALA A 276 -24.56 -25.48 -12.18
C ALA A 276 -23.05 -25.23 -11.96
N GLN A 277 -22.67 -24.00 -11.59
CA GLN A 277 -21.27 -23.63 -11.39
C GLN A 277 -20.63 -24.44 -10.26
N ALA A 278 -19.33 -24.71 -10.35
CA ALA A 278 -18.54 -25.41 -9.34
C ALA A 278 -17.15 -24.77 -9.24
N VAL A 279 -16.45 -25.00 -8.12
CA VAL A 279 -15.04 -24.63 -7.98
C VAL A 279 -14.18 -25.83 -8.39
N THR A 280 -13.21 -25.61 -9.27
CA THR A 280 -12.33 -26.66 -9.78
C THR A 280 -10.96 -26.53 -9.12
N ILE A 281 -10.47 -27.60 -8.50
CA ILE A 281 -9.06 -27.72 -8.08
C ILE A 281 -8.33 -28.48 -9.18
N ALA A 282 -7.49 -27.79 -9.94
CA ALA A 282 -6.74 -28.35 -11.05
C ALA A 282 -5.69 -29.35 -10.54
N PRO A 283 -5.50 -30.51 -11.18
CA PRO A 283 -4.40 -31.41 -10.87
C PRO A 283 -3.07 -30.70 -11.16
N LEU A 284 -1.99 -31.19 -10.54
CA LEU A 284 -0.62 -30.72 -10.80
C LEU A 284 -0.37 -30.56 -12.31
N GLY A 285 -0.35 -29.32 -12.80
CA GLY A 285 0.47 -28.99 -13.96
C GLY A 285 1.91 -29.31 -13.59
N THR A 286 2.77 -29.66 -14.55
CA THR A 286 4.19 -29.96 -14.33
C THR A 286 4.93 -28.75 -13.73
N ARG A 287 4.79 -28.53 -12.42
CA ARG A 287 5.50 -27.50 -11.66
C ARG A 287 6.88 -28.03 -11.26
N PRO A 288 7.88 -27.14 -11.13
CA PRO A 288 9.23 -27.52 -10.71
C PRO A 288 9.20 -28.25 -9.36
N ALA A 289 9.88 -29.38 -9.25
CA ALA A 289 9.89 -30.22 -8.05
C ALA A 289 10.74 -29.67 -6.89
N ASN A 290 11.24 -28.43 -7.00
CA ASN A 290 12.19 -27.90 -6.03
C ASN A 290 11.48 -27.43 -4.76
N SER A 291 12.18 -27.51 -3.64
CA SER A 291 11.69 -27.02 -2.36
C SER A 291 12.80 -26.42 -1.52
N LEU A 292 12.40 -25.60 -0.55
CA LEU A 292 13.27 -25.01 0.45
C LEU A 292 12.68 -25.31 1.82
N SER A 293 13.51 -25.80 2.76
CA SER A 293 13.07 -26.17 4.10
C SER A 293 14.10 -25.85 5.18
N GLY A 294 13.60 -25.68 6.40
CA GLY A 294 14.40 -25.37 7.57
C GLY A 294 13.55 -25.21 8.82
N THR A 295 14.11 -24.55 9.82
CA THR A 295 13.45 -24.27 11.09
C THR A 295 13.37 -22.75 11.31
N VAL A 296 12.19 -22.24 11.64
CA VAL A 296 12.04 -20.89 12.19
C VAL A 296 12.39 -20.93 13.67
N VAL A 297 13.23 -20.00 14.13
CA VAL A 297 13.76 -20.00 15.50
C VAL A 297 13.63 -18.61 16.12
N TRP A 298 13.10 -18.57 17.35
CA TRP A 298 13.14 -17.41 18.24
C TRP A 298 13.89 -17.78 19.53
N THR A 299 14.83 -16.94 19.95
CA THR A 299 15.63 -17.13 21.18
C THR A 299 15.57 -15.96 22.16
N GLY A 300 14.57 -15.09 22.05
CA GLY A 300 14.43 -13.91 22.92
C GLY A 300 13.67 -14.14 24.23
N GLY A 301 13.46 -15.40 24.63
CA GLY A 301 12.87 -15.77 25.93
C GLY A 301 11.60 -16.60 25.83
N THR A 302 11.27 -17.31 26.91
CA THR A 302 10.14 -18.24 27.00
C THR A 302 8.80 -17.58 27.30
N SER A 303 8.77 -16.26 27.52
CA SER A 303 7.54 -15.51 27.82
C SER A 303 6.72 -15.18 26.57
N THR A 304 7.32 -15.28 25.38
CA THR A 304 6.63 -15.06 24.11
C THR A 304 6.20 -16.40 23.54
N ALA A 305 4.88 -16.61 23.45
CA ALA A 305 4.31 -17.70 22.66
C ALA A 305 4.24 -17.27 21.18
N SER A 306 4.53 -18.20 20.27
CA SER A 306 4.35 -17.97 18.83
C SER A 306 2.87 -17.99 18.47
N GLY A 307 2.48 -17.16 17.49
CA GLY A 307 1.22 -17.33 16.79
C GLY A 307 1.44 -17.94 15.42
N ASN A 308 0.71 -17.48 14.40
CA ASN A 308 0.89 -18.02 13.05
C ASN A 308 2.15 -17.43 12.43
N ILE A 309 3.02 -18.29 11.89
CA ILE A 309 4.25 -17.85 11.25
C ILE A 309 4.07 -17.87 9.73
N VAL A 310 4.27 -16.73 9.08
CA VAL A 310 4.25 -16.59 7.62
C VAL A 310 5.68 -16.61 7.11
N VAL A 311 6.09 -17.70 6.44
CA VAL A 311 7.40 -17.82 5.80
C VAL A 311 7.27 -17.50 4.32
N GLN A 312 8.11 -16.60 3.82
CA GLN A 312 7.99 -16.00 2.49
C GLN A 312 9.29 -16.21 1.72
N ALA A 313 9.19 -16.71 0.49
CA ALA A 313 10.32 -16.84 -0.43
C ALA A 313 10.19 -15.79 -1.54
N TYR A 314 11.08 -14.81 -1.54
CA TYR A 314 11.21 -13.78 -2.56
C TYR A 314 12.29 -14.18 -3.56
N ARG A 315 12.11 -13.84 -4.83
CA ARG A 315 13.21 -13.94 -5.79
C ARG A 315 14.30 -12.96 -5.35
N ASP A 316 15.55 -13.41 -5.37
CA ASP A 316 16.70 -12.55 -5.14
C ASP A 316 16.94 -11.69 -6.39
N ASP A 317 16.24 -10.57 -6.47
CA ASP A 317 16.28 -9.61 -7.57
C ASP A 317 16.70 -8.25 -7.03
N PRO A 318 17.85 -7.69 -7.45
CA PRO A 318 18.30 -6.39 -6.96
C PRO A 318 17.41 -5.22 -7.42
N TYR A 319 16.58 -5.42 -8.46
CA TYR A 319 15.70 -4.40 -9.01
C TYR A 319 14.25 -4.51 -8.52
N ASP A 320 13.89 -5.66 -7.93
CA ASP A 320 12.63 -5.88 -7.21
C ASP A 320 12.94 -6.57 -5.87
N PRO A 321 13.58 -5.88 -4.92
CA PRO A 321 13.96 -6.47 -3.65
C PRO A 321 12.76 -6.57 -2.69
N PRO A 322 12.76 -7.53 -1.75
CA PRO A 322 11.74 -7.62 -0.71
C PRO A 322 11.82 -6.46 0.29
N PRO A 323 10.77 -6.27 1.13
CA PRO A 323 10.84 -5.37 2.27
C PRO A 323 12.06 -5.67 3.17
N PRO A 324 12.71 -4.65 3.75
CA PRO A 324 12.41 -3.21 3.68
C PRO A 324 12.99 -2.49 2.47
N LEU A 325 13.72 -3.16 1.57
CA LEU A 325 14.41 -2.48 0.46
C LEU A 325 13.48 -2.17 -0.72
N GLY A 326 12.42 -2.96 -0.91
CA GLY A 326 11.39 -2.76 -1.92
C GLY A 326 10.08 -3.46 -1.55
N THR A 327 9.18 -3.64 -2.51
CA THR A 327 7.87 -4.28 -2.29
C THR A 327 7.64 -5.48 -3.19
N ALA A 328 8.71 -6.22 -3.47
CA ALA A 328 8.60 -7.48 -4.18
C ALA A 328 7.53 -8.35 -3.52
N GLN A 329 6.76 -9.05 -4.35
CA GLN A 329 5.82 -10.04 -3.84
C GLN A 329 6.55 -11.37 -3.63
N PRO A 330 6.21 -12.13 -2.57
CA PRO A 330 6.78 -13.44 -2.40
C PRO A 330 6.36 -14.35 -3.57
N VAL A 331 7.33 -15.10 -4.10
CA VAL A 331 7.08 -16.10 -5.15
C VAL A 331 6.21 -17.23 -4.60
N ARG A 332 6.43 -17.60 -3.34
CA ARG A 332 5.64 -18.59 -2.59
C ARG A 332 5.63 -18.21 -1.11
N VAL A 333 4.57 -18.62 -0.42
CA VAL A 333 4.38 -18.40 1.01
C VAL A 333 4.12 -19.76 1.68
N GLN A 334 4.47 -19.91 2.95
CA GLN A 334 4.05 -21.03 3.78
C GLN A 334 3.54 -20.47 5.10
N ILE A 335 2.32 -20.83 5.48
CA ILE A 335 1.78 -20.54 6.81
C ILE A 335 2.10 -21.74 7.71
N VAL A 336 2.83 -21.50 8.80
CA VAL A 336 3.07 -22.48 9.86
C VAL A 336 2.15 -22.12 11.02
N PRO A 337 1.17 -22.97 11.36
CA PRO A 337 0.19 -22.63 12.38
C PRO A 337 0.86 -22.58 13.76
N ALA A 338 0.33 -21.74 14.66
CA ALA A 338 0.84 -21.60 16.03
C ALA A 338 1.01 -22.95 16.76
N SER A 339 0.11 -23.91 16.52
CA SER A 339 0.18 -25.25 17.10
C SER A 339 1.39 -26.09 16.66
N ALA A 340 2.07 -25.72 15.58
CA ALA A 340 3.27 -26.38 15.09
C ALA A 340 4.57 -25.80 15.70
N ALA A 341 4.49 -24.65 16.38
CA ALA A 341 5.61 -24.09 17.12
C ALA A 341 5.82 -24.88 18.42
N VAL A 342 7.02 -25.41 18.60
CA VAL A 342 7.43 -26.17 19.78
C VAL A 342 8.23 -25.25 20.70
N PRO A 343 7.73 -24.92 21.91
CA PRO A 343 8.49 -24.16 22.88
C PRO A 343 9.75 -24.91 23.34
N ASP A 344 10.81 -24.17 23.61
CA ASP A 344 12.05 -24.69 24.20
C ASP A 344 12.56 -23.79 25.33
N ALA A 345 13.73 -24.11 25.90
CA ALA A 345 14.29 -23.36 27.04
C ALA A 345 14.73 -21.92 26.69
N ARG A 346 14.79 -21.54 25.41
CA ARG A 346 15.25 -20.22 24.93
C ARG A 346 14.15 -19.44 24.21
N GLY A 347 13.09 -20.10 23.77
CA GLY A 347 11.96 -19.51 23.06
C GLY A 347 11.12 -20.60 22.41
N PHE A 348 11.10 -20.64 21.07
CA PHE A 348 10.38 -21.67 20.31
C PHE A 348 11.05 -21.98 18.96
N ARG A 349 10.69 -23.12 18.38
CA ARG A 349 11.13 -23.57 17.05
C ARG A 349 9.96 -24.14 16.27
N ALA A 350 9.89 -23.85 14.97
CA ALA A 350 8.85 -24.39 14.08
C ALA A 350 9.43 -24.82 12.74
N ALA A 351 9.16 -26.05 12.30
CA ALA A 351 9.64 -26.53 11.00
C ALA A 351 8.82 -25.92 9.86
N TYR A 352 9.46 -25.60 8.75
CA TYR A 352 8.80 -25.11 7.54
C TYR A 352 9.33 -25.78 6.27
N ARG A 353 8.50 -25.83 5.24
CA ARG A 353 8.87 -26.25 3.88
C ARG A 353 8.05 -25.47 2.85
N ILE A 354 8.73 -24.81 1.92
CA ILE A 354 8.13 -24.15 0.75
C ILE A 354 8.41 -25.04 -0.47
N GLY A 355 7.36 -25.61 -1.06
CA GLY A 355 7.47 -26.46 -2.24
C GLY A 355 7.13 -25.73 -3.55
N GLY A 356 7.52 -26.29 -4.69
CA GLY A 356 7.14 -25.79 -6.02
C GLY A 356 7.80 -24.47 -6.40
N LEU A 357 9.03 -24.25 -5.95
CA LEU A 357 9.83 -23.07 -6.32
C LEU A 357 10.48 -23.31 -7.70
N PRO A 358 10.39 -22.36 -8.63
CA PRO A 358 11.25 -22.37 -9.82
C PRO A 358 12.74 -22.46 -9.46
N PRO A 359 13.61 -23.00 -10.34
CA PRO A 359 15.04 -22.87 -10.13
C PRO A 359 15.45 -21.39 -10.09
N GLY A 360 16.30 -21.01 -9.13
CA GLY A 360 16.74 -19.62 -8.96
C GLY A 360 17.31 -19.32 -7.58
N SER A 361 17.73 -18.08 -7.36
CA SER A 361 18.15 -17.57 -6.06
C SER A 361 16.99 -16.90 -5.34
N TYR A 362 16.92 -17.10 -4.02
CA TYR A 362 15.80 -16.64 -3.19
C TYR A 362 16.27 -16.00 -1.88
N ILE A 363 15.58 -14.94 -1.46
CA ILE A 363 15.64 -14.40 -0.10
C ILE A 363 14.46 -14.98 0.67
N VAL A 364 14.71 -15.53 1.86
CA VAL A 364 13.67 -16.13 2.70
C VAL A 364 13.50 -15.33 3.98
N GLN A 365 12.28 -14.84 4.19
CA GLN A 365 11.88 -14.07 5.37
C GLN A 365 10.77 -14.78 6.13
N ALA A 366 10.60 -14.46 7.41
CA ALA A 366 9.45 -14.89 8.18
C ALA A 366 8.93 -13.79 9.10
N LEU A 367 7.62 -13.86 9.34
CA LEU A 367 6.86 -13.00 10.23
C LEU A 367 6.12 -13.92 11.22
N ASP A 368 6.25 -13.73 12.52
CA ASP A 368 5.46 -14.41 13.56
C ASP A 368 4.46 -13.42 14.15
N ASP A 369 3.18 -13.74 13.94
CA ASP A 369 2.02 -12.99 14.41
C ASP A 369 1.75 -13.33 15.88
N VAL A 370 2.44 -12.66 16.80
CA VAL A 370 2.46 -13.02 18.22
C VAL A 370 1.10 -12.78 18.87
N ASP A 371 0.39 -11.74 18.45
CA ASP A 371 -0.89 -11.34 19.03
C ASP A 371 -2.12 -11.83 18.24
N GLY A 372 -1.92 -12.44 17.06
CA GLY A 372 -2.96 -13.11 16.28
C GLY A 372 -3.78 -12.14 15.43
N ASN A 373 -3.19 -11.03 15.02
CA ASN A 373 -3.85 -9.95 14.30
C ASN A 373 -3.52 -9.89 12.79
N PHE A 374 -2.67 -10.80 12.27
CA PHE A 374 -2.36 -10.84 10.85
C PHE A 374 -3.57 -11.28 10.07
N SER A 375 -4.02 -10.42 9.16
CA SER A 375 -5.11 -10.80 8.27
C SER A 375 -4.65 -11.03 6.84
N PRO A 376 -5.37 -11.87 6.08
CA PRO A 376 -5.09 -12.10 4.68
C PRO A 376 -5.35 -10.88 3.78
N PHE A 377 -5.87 -9.77 4.31
CA PHE A 377 -6.04 -8.48 3.62
C PHE A 377 -4.74 -7.66 3.65
N ASN A 378 -4.38 -6.95 2.56
CA ASN A 378 -3.04 -6.34 2.45
C ASN A 378 -2.74 -5.33 3.57
N LEU A 379 -3.75 -4.66 4.12
CA LEU A 379 -3.60 -3.75 5.27
C LEU A 379 -3.07 -4.42 6.54
N LEU A 380 -3.33 -5.72 6.73
CA LEU A 380 -2.98 -6.49 7.95
C LEU A 380 -2.00 -7.63 7.64
N ARG A 381 -1.43 -7.68 6.42
CA ARG A 381 -0.30 -8.56 6.07
C ARG A 381 1.05 -8.02 6.57
N THR A 382 1.04 -6.90 7.28
CA THR A 382 2.24 -6.32 7.86
C THR A 382 2.32 -6.59 9.34
N PRO A 383 3.52 -6.91 9.85
CA PRO A 383 3.73 -7.10 11.26
C PRO A 383 3.41 -5.81 12.05
N THR A 384 2.83 -5.97 13.24
CA THR A 384 2.36 -4.91 14.16
C THR A 384 3.19 -4.85 15.43
N ASP A 385 2.86 -3.95 16.37
CA ASP A 385 3.61 -3.84 17.62
C ASP A 385 3.63 -5.17 18.39
N GLY A 386 4.83 -5.62 18.75
CA GLY A 386 5.03 -6.86 19.49
C GLY A 386 5.27 -8.12 18.63
N ASP A 387 5.03 -8.08 17.32
CA ASP A 387 5.31 -9.18 16.39
C ASP A 387 6.81 -9.37 16.13
N LEU A 388 7.16 -10.56 15.66
CA LEU A 388 8.56 -10.91 15.38
C LEU A 388 8.80 -11.01 13.88
N VAL A 389 9.94 -10.48 13.43
CA VAL A 389 10.38 -10.55 12.04
C VAL A 389 11.79 -11.12 11.94
N GLY A 390 12.07 -11.80 10.83
CA GLY A 390 13.35 -12.47 10.62
C GLY A 390 13.59 -12.91 9.19
N ALA A 391 14.78 -13.45 8.97
CA ALA A 391 15.19 -14.00 7.68
C ALA A 391 16.17 -15.17 7.86
N VAL A 392 16.41 -15.90 6.78
CA VAL A 392 17.65 -16.69 6.68
C VAL A 392 18.79 -15.69 6.55
N LEU A 393 19.79 -15.77 7.42
CA LEU A 393 20.86 -14.77 7.51
C LEU A 393 22.18 -15.31 6.97
N GLU A 394 22.96 -14.43 6.34
CA GLU A 394 24.36 -14.70 6.00
C GLU A 394 25.21 -14.80 7.28
N PRO A 395 26.08 -15.83 7.41
CA PRO A 395 26.91 -15.99 8.58
C PRO A 395 27.81 -14.76 8.83
N GLY A 396 27.63 -14.13 10.00
CA GLY A 396 28.50 -13.04 10.48
C GLY A 396 28.11 -11.62 10.05
N SER A 397 27.26 -11.44 9.04
CA SER A 397 26.81 -10.10 8.60
C SER A 397 25.44 -9.71 9.14
N GLY A 398 24.58 -10.68 9.48
CA GLY A 398 23.20 -10.43 9.90
C GLY A 398 22.29 -9.93 8.77
N MET A 399 22.76 -9.95 7.52
CA MET A 399 21.97 -9.59 6.34
C MET A 399 21.18 -10.82 5.82
N PRO A 400 20.03 -10.63 5.16
CA PRO A 400 19.33 -11.73 4.50
C PRO A 400 20.23 -12.46 3.48
N ALA A 401 20.18 -13.79 3.51
CA ALA A 401 20.99 -14.66 2.65
C ALA A 401 20.33 -14.93 1.30
N SER A 402 21.16 -15.01 0.26
CA SER A 402 20.75 -15.49 -1.05
C SER A 402 20.84 -17.02 -1.09
N VAL A 403 19.69 -17.69 -1.25
CA VAL A 403 19.59 -19.15 -1.26
C VAL A 403 19.35 -19.66 -2.67
N MET A 404 20.36 -20.33 -3.24
CA MET A 404 20.22 -21.02 -4.53
C MET A 404 19.34 -22.26 -4.40
N VAL A 405 18.26 -22.33 -5.18
CA VAL A 405 17.32 -23.45 -5.27
C VAL A 405 17.42 -24.10 -6.64
N ASN A 406 17.92 -25.34 -6.67
CA ASN A 406 17.98 -26.21 -7.85
C ASN A 406 17.78 -27.67 -7.43
N GLY A 407 16.63 -27.93 -6.82
CA GLY A 407 16.26 -29.18 -6.17
C GLY A 407 15.71 -28.96 -4.76
N ASP A 408 15.70 -30.01 -3.94
CA ASP A 408 15.34 -29.92 -2.52
C ASP A 408 16.52 -29.35 -1.71
N VAL A 409 16.32 -28.15 -1.15
CA VAL A 409 17.27 -27.47 -0.27
C VAL A 409 16.76 -27.53 1.17
N ALA A 410 17.59 -28.01 2.09
CA ALA A 410 17.25 -28.18 3.50
C ALA A 410 18.25 -27.46 4.42
N GLY A 411 17.88 -27.30 5.70
CA GLY A 411 18.74 -26.69 6.72
C GLY A 411 18.90 -25.18 6.60
N LYS A 412 17.94 -24.50 5.96
CA LYS A 412 17.92 -23.04 5.84
C LYS A 412 17.09 -22.46 6.98
N ASP A 413 17.69 -22.34 8.15
CA ASP A 413 17.00 -21.86 9.34
C ASP A 413 16.73 -20.34 9.26
N VAL A 414 15.51 -19.94 9.60
CA VAL A 414 15.09 -18.54 9.70
C VAL A 414 15.26 -18.09 11.14
N THR A 415 15.98 -16.99 11.36
CA THR A 415 16.16 -16.40 12.69
C THR A 415 15.23 -15.21 12.85
N LEU A 416 14.24 -15.32 13.74
CA LEU A 416 13.44 -14.19 14.20
C LEU A 416 14.31 -13.33 15.11
N ALA A 417 14.76 -12.19 14.62
CA ALA A 417 15.80 -11.38 15.28
C ALA A 417 15.25 -10.08 15.87
N GLN A 418 14.12 -9.59 15.34
CA GLN A 418 13.58 -8.29 15.69
C GLN A 418 12.14 -8.43 16.17
N ARG A 419 11.86 -7.80 17.31
CA ARG A 419 10.50 -7.53 17.76
C ARG A 419 10.12 -6.11 17.35
N LEU A 420 8.96 -5.95 16.73
CA LEU A 420 8.47 -4.63 16.38
C LEU A 420 8.01 -3.87 17.62
N SER A 421 8.17 -2.56 17.55
CA SER A 421 7.92 -1.62 18.65
C SER A 421 6.86 -0.57 18.32
N SER A 422 6.17 -0.72 17.18
CA SER A 422 5.18 0.24 16.71
C SER A 422 4.23 -0.38 15.70
N ASP A 423 2.96 -0.04 15.81
CA ASP A 423 1.95 -0.36 14.81
C ASP A 423 2.16 0.43 13.51
N PRO A 424 1.72 -0.11 12.37
CA PRO A 424 1.53 0.64 11.14
C PRO A 424 0.72 1.93 11.39
N PRO A 425 1.23 3.12 11.01
CA PRO A 425 0.44 4.33 11.07
C PRO A 425 -0.64 4.26 9.98
N ALA A 426 -1.90 4.41 10.38
CA ALA A 426 -2.92 4.87 9.46
C ALA A 426 -2.63 6.34 9.09
N PHE A 427 -2.71 6.68 7.80
CA PHE A 427 -2.39 8.02 7.31
C PHE A 427 -3.30 8.48 6.18
N GLU A 428 -3.38 9.79 5.98
CA GLU A 428 -4.11 10.40 4.88
C GLU A 428 -3.31 11.54 4.24
N ILE A 429 -3.70 11.93 3.03
CA ILE A 429 -3.20 13.15 2.38
C ILE A 429 -3.70 14.35 3.21
N ASP A 430 -2.80 15.27 3.53
CA ASP A 430 -3.18 16.52 4.17
C ASP A 430 -4.02 17.36 3.18
N PRO A 431 -5.28 17.68 3.49
CA PRO A 431 -6.16 18.45 2.60
C PRO A 431 -5.65 19.87 2.31
N SER A 432 -4.70 20.40 3.10
CA SER A 432 -4.06 21.70 2.82
C SER A 432 -3.03 21.63 1.68
N THR A 433 -2.59 20.43 1.30
CA THR A 433 -1.59 20.21 0.23
C THR A 433 -2.11 19.22 -0.81
N PRO A 434 -2.45 19.66 -2.03
CA PRO A 434 -2.99 18.77 -3.05
C PRO A 434 -1.97 17.70 -3.49
N ALA A 435 -2.31 16.41 -3.32
CA ALA A 435 -1.53 15.29 -3.85
C ALA A 435 -1.81 15.07 -5.34
N ARG A 436 -1.39 16.01 -6.19
CA ARG A 436 -1.64 15.97 -7.64
C ARG A 436 -0.54 16.66 -8.43
N MET A 437 -0.35 16.23 -9.68
CA MET A 437 0.44 16.93 -10.69
C MET A 437 -0.15 16.70 -12.08
N PRO A 438 0.04 17.62 -13.04
CA PRO A 438 -0.33 17.38 -14.43
C PRO A 438 0.65 16.42 -15.13
N ALA A 439 0.22 15.73 -16.19
CA ALA A 439 1.05 14.74 -16.89
C ALA A 439 2.24 15.34 -17.67
N ASP A 440 2.22 16.64 -17.91
CA ASP A 440 3.30 17.45 -18.50
C ASP A 440 4.11 18.19 -17.43
N GLN A 441 4.02 17.79 -16.16
CA GLN A 441 4.85 18.34 -15.08
C GLN A 441 6.34 18.09 -15.38
N VAL A 442 7.16 19.13 -15.23
CA VAL A 442 8.61 19.08 -15.50
C VAL A 442 9.46 19.30 -14.25
N THR A 443 8.87 19.79 -13.16
CA THR A 443 9.53 19.96 -11.86
C THR A 443 8.87 19.11 -10.77
N PRO A 444 9.62 18.59 -9.79
CA PRO A 444 9.09 17.93 -8.61
C PRO A 444 8.00 18.71 -7.89
N VAL A 445 7.00 17.98 -7.39
CA VAL A 445 5.90 18.53 -6.61
C VAL A 445 5.97 18.04 -5.17
N ARG A 446 5.33 18.78 -4.27
CA ARG A 446 5.29 18.47 -2.84
C ARG A 446 3.87 18.30 -2.35
N PHE A 447 3.67 17.32 -1.47
CA PHE A 447 2.42 17.17 -0.74
C PHE A 447 2.72 16.58 0.64
N SER A 448 1.82 16.78 1.59
CA SER A 448 1.99 16.30 2.96
C SER A 448 1.09 15.11 3.25
N LEU A 449 1.61 14.19 4.04
CA LEU A 449 0.88 13.11 4.67
C LEU A 449 0.73 13.41 6.16
N ARG A 450 -0.44 13.08 6.72
CA ARG A 450 -0.65 13.14 8.16
C ARG A 450 -1.12 11.81 8.71
N ALA A 451 -0.53 11.41 9.83
CA ALA A 451 -0.96 10.25 10.58
C ALA A 451 -2.35 10.54 11.17
N LYS A 452 -3.28 9.61 11.00
CA LYS A 452 -4.67 9.74 11.43
C LYS A 452 -5.07 8.53 12.25
N SER A 453 -5.51 8.78 13.48
CA SER A 453 -6.09 7.72 14.30
C SER A 453 -7.27 7.09 13.57
N LEU A 454 -7.23 5.78 13.38
CA LEU A 454 -8.34 5.02 12.84
C LEU A 454 -8.80 3.98 13.85
N SER A 455 -10.11 3.92 14.02
CA SER A 455 -10.79 2.84 14.70
C SER A 455 -11.43 1.95 13.63
N PHE A 456 -10.67 0.97 13.14
CA PHE A 456 -11.23 -0.12 12.37
C PHE A 456 -11.43 -1.32 13.30
N PRO A 457 -12.51 -2.10 13.21
CA PRO A 457 -12.71 -3.17 14.18
C PRO A 457 -11.73 -4.36 14.02
N ALA A 458 -11.04 -4.46 12.86
CA ALA A 458 -9.94 -5.41 12.64
C ALA A 458 -8.54 -4.83 12.93
N GLY A 459 -8.44 -3.61 13.47
CA GLY A 459 -7.16 -2.99 13.83
C GLY A 459 -7.32 -1.57 14.34
N LYS A 460 -6.75 -1.26 15.51
CA LYS A 460 -6.76 0.10 16.08
C LYS A 460 -5.39 0.72 15.90
N ALA A 461 -5.35 1.91 15.32
CA ALA A 461 -4.20 2.79 15.38
C ALA A 461 -4.58 4.01 16.23
N PRO A 462 -4.56 3.93 17.57
CA PRO A 462 -5.07 5.00 18.43
C PRO A 462 -4.15 6.23 18.46
N ALA A 463 -2.85 6.05 18.22
CA ALA A 463 -1.84 7.12 18.22
C ALA A 463 -0.80 6.91 17.10
N PRO A 464 -1.21 6.92 15.82
CA PRO A 464 -0.29 6.60 14.73
C PRO A 464 0.78 7.69 14.61
N GLN A 465 2.01 7.26 14.42
CA GLN A 465 3.19 8.10 14.20
C GLN A 465 4.05 7.48 13.11
N PHE A 466 4.68 8.32 12.31
CA PHE A 466 5.76 7.91 11.43
C PHE A 466 7.07 7.94 12.22
N ALA A 467 7.90 6.92 12.02
CA ALA A 467 9.26 6.88 12.56
C ALA A 467 10.24 7.25 11.44
N VAL A 468 10.83 8.44 11.53
CA VAL A 468 11.84 8.92 10.57
C VAL A 468 13.23 8.58 11.08
N GLN A 469 14.06 7.97 10.23
CA GLN A 469 15.43 7.53 10.56
C GLN A 469 16.34 7.67 9.36
N LEU A 470 17.62 7.96 9.57
CA LEU A 470 18.61 7.93 8.49
C LEU A 470 18.76 6.51 7.93
N VAL A 471 18.79 6.39 6.61
CA VAL A 471 19.31 5.21 5.94
C VAL A 471 20.83 5.18 6.18
N ARG A 472 21.34 4.04 6.64
CA ARG A 472 22.76 3.87 6.96
C ARG A 472 23.37 2.71 6.20
N ASP A 473 24.64 2.85 5.83
CA ASP A 473 25.43 1.77 5.24
C ASP A 473 25.89 0.75 6.30
N SER A 474 26.60 -0.29 5.87
CA SER A 474 27.13 -1.33 6.78
C SER A 474 28.16 -0.81 7.79
N ALA A 475 28.74 0.37 7.56
CA ALA A 475 29.67 1.03 8.48
C ALA A 475 28.94 2.02 9.43
N GLY A 476 27.64 2.23 9.25
CA GLY A 476 26.80 3.14 10.04
C GLY A 476 26.77 4.59 9.54
N ALA A 477 27.41 4.89 8.40
CA ALA A 477 27.36 6.22 7.79
C ALA A 477 26.02 6.46 7.09
N ALA A 478 25.55 7.71 7.07
CA ALA A 478 24.33 8.07 6.35
C ALA A 478 24.51 7.84 4.84
N VAL A 479 23.48 7.32 4.19
CA VAL A 479 23.45 7.06 2.75
C VAL A 479 22.76 8.21 2.03
N ASP A 480 23.26 8.56 0.86
CA ASP A 480 22.65 9.47 -0.13
C ASP A 480 22.73 8.71 -1.46
N ALA A 481 21.75 7.86 -1.72
CA ALA A 481 21.76 6.94 -2.85
C ALA A 481 21.32 7.60 -4.16
N ASP A 482 20.50 8.66 -4.09
CA ASP A 482 20.05 9.42 -5.25
C ASP A 482 20.99 10.61 -5.57
N HIS A 483 22.04 10.81 -4.76
CA HIS A 483 23.05 11.84 -4.90
C HIS A 483 22.46 13.26 -4.86
N ASP A 484 21.42 13.44 -4.07
CA ASP A 484 20.71 14.70 -3.91
C ASP A 484 21.40 15.65 -2.89
N GLY A 485 22.48 15.18 -2.27
CA GLY A 485 23.27 15.91 -1.28
C GLY A 485 22.67 15.90 0.13
N LEU A 486 21.50 15.27 0.31
CA LEU A 486 20.86 15.07 1.60
C LEU A 486 20.91 13.58 1.98
N PRO A 487 20.96 13.26 3.28
CA PRO A 487 20.78 11.90 3.73
C PRO A 487 19.41 11.33 3.39
N ASP A 488 19.38 10.14 2.80
CA ASP A 488 18.18 9.32 2.65
C ASP A 488 17.57 9.01 4.02
N VAL A 489 16.24 9.03 4.09
CA VAL A 489 15.50 8.68 5.31
C VAL A 489 14.45 7.60 5.08
N TRP A 490 14.20 6.83 6.12
CA TRP A 490 12.99 6.03 6.26
C TRP A 490 11.81 6.90 6.74
N PRO A 491 10.56 6.55 6.41
CA PRO A 491 10.16 5.50 5.48
C PRO A 491 10.49 5.87 4.02
N ARG A 492 10.77 4.87 3.19
CA ARG A 492 10.85 5.04 1.73
C ARG A 492 9.47 5.28 1.16
N VAL A 493 9.36 6.09 0.11
CA VAL A 493 8.06 6.43 -0.51
C VAL A 493 8.14 6.23 -2.01
N PHE A 494 7.08 5.70 -2.61
CA PHE A 494 6.93 5.68 -4.06
C PHE A 494 5.46 5.57 -4.42
N LEU A 495 5.14 5.94 -5.65
CA LEU A 495 3.77 5.91 -6.16
C LEU A 495 3.61 4.79 -7.18
N VAL A 496 2.56 3.98 -7.08
CA VAL A 496 2.29 2.86 -7.99
C VAL A 496 0.99 3.11 -8.75
N ARG A 497 1.02 3.01 -10.09
CA ARG A 497 -0.16 3.25 -10.92
C ARG A 497 -1.27 2.22 -10.65
N LEU A 498 -2.49 2.70 -10.47
CA LEU A 498 -3.69 1.88 -10.30
C LEU A 498 -4.44 1.69 -11.61
N ASP A 499 -5.19 0.59 -11.69
CA ASP A 499 -6.08 0.32 -12.82
C ASP A 499 -7.32 1.23 -12.76
N PRO A 500 -7.56 2.09 -13.77
CA PRO A 500 -8.74 2.95 -13.78
C PRO A 500 -10.07 2.20 -13.94
N SER A 501 -10.04 0.93 -14.37
CA SER A 501 -11.23 0.09 -14.51
C SER A 501 -11.63 -0.63 -13.21
N ASP A 502 -10.77 -0.64 -12.20
CA ASP A 502 -11.06 -1.23 -10.90
C ASP A 502 -11.83 -0.24 -10.01
N PRO A 503 -13.13 -0.48 -9.75
CA PRO A 503 -13.94 0.41 -8.92
C PRO A 503 -13.49 0.44 -7.46
N SER A 504 -12.70 -0.54 -7.01
CA SER A 504 -12.11 -0.52 -5.66
C SER A 504 -10.86 0.34 -5.56
N GLY A 505 -10.21 0.64 -6.70
CA GLY A 505 -8.96 1.40 -6.74
C GLY A 505 -7.79 0.71 -6.04
N LEU A 506 -7.78 -0.63 -5.99
CA LEU A 506 -6.76 -1.40 -5.26
C LEU A 506 -5.80 -2.15 -6.17
N THR A 507 -6.23 -2.50 -7.38
CA THR A 507 -5.42 -3.28 -8.30
C THR A 507 -4.41 -2.42 -9.04
N GLN A 508 -3.19 -2.93 -9.20
CA GLN A 508 -2.19 -2.32 -10.08
C GLN A 508 -2.70 -2.30 -11.53
N TYR A 509 -2.19 -1.35 -12.31
CA TYR A 509 -2.56 -1.16 -13.70
C TYR A 509 -2.45 -2.44 -14.55
N LEU A 510 -3.56 -2.87 -15.13
CA LEU A 510 -3.62 -3.90 -16.17
C LEU A 510 -3.50 -3.24 -17.55
N SER A 511 -2.46 -3.58 -18.31
CA SER A 511 -2.32 -3.07 -19.68
C SER A 511 -3.48 -3.59 -20.55
N PRO A 512 -4.29 -2.72 -21.19
CA PRO A 512 -5.37 -3.16 -22.06
C PRO A 512 -4.86 -3.95 -23.27
N ASP A 513 -3.69 -3.56 -23.79
CA ASP A 513 -3.10 -4.15 -25.00
C ASP A 513 -2.44 -5.49 -24.71
N LEU A 514 -1.64 -5.56 -23.65
CA LEU A 514 -0.88 -6.77 -23.30
C LEU A 514 -1.71 -7.75 -22.46
N ARG A 515 -2.79 -7.28 -21.82
CA ARG A 515 -3.59 -8.01 -20.83
C ARG A 515 -2.74 -8.61 -19.70
N THR A 516 -1.67 -7.91 -19.35
CA THR A 516 -0.77 -8.25 -18.25
C THR A 516 -0.67 -7.08 -17.28
N THR A 517 -0.60 -7.38 -15.98
CA THR A 517 -0.31 -6.37 -14.95
C THR A 517 1.05 -5.73 -15.23
N ARG A 518 1.12 -4.39 -15.11
CA ARG A 518 2.36 -3.64 -15.22
C ARG A 518 2.61 -2.89 -13.91
N THR A 519 3.85 -2.95 -13.45
CA THR A 519 4.31 -2.22 -12.27
C THR A 519 4.93 -0.92 -12.75
N GLN A 520 4.09 0.11 -12.86
CA GLN A 520 4.53 1.44 -13.25
C GLN A 520 4.61 2.34 -12.02
N VAL A 521 5.78 2.93 -11.79
CA VAL A 521 6.10 3.63 -10.54
C VAL A 521 6.59 5.05 -10.80
N ILE A 522 6.35 5.94 -9.84
CA ILE A 522 6.91 7.29 -9.78
C ILE A 522 7.71 7.38 -8.48
N ALA A 523 8.97 7.81 -8.59
CA ALA A 523 9.85 7.95 -7.44
C ALA A 523 9.39 9.11 -6.54
N ALA A 524 9.45 8.91 -5.24
CA ALA A 524 9.16 9.92 -4.23
C ALA A 524 10.11 9.76 -3.03
N ALA A 525 10.21 10.79 -2.19
CA ALA A 525 11.02 10.75 -0.99
C ALA A 525 10.36 11.57 0.12
N VAL A 526 10.64 11.22 1.38
CA VAL A 526 10.35 12.10 2.52
C VAL A 526 11.37 13.23 2.50
N ASP A 527 10.93 14.48 2.64
CA ASP A 527 11.83 15.62 2.83
C ASP A 527 12.58 15.45 4.16
N PRO A 528 13.91 15.22 4.16
CA PRO A 528 14.65 14.94 5.38
C PRO A 528 14.92 16.23 6.18
N THR A 529 14.84 17.40 5.55
CA THR A 529 15.29 18.71 6.09
C THR A 529 14.76 19.01 7.50
N PRO A 530 13.46 18.83 7.81
CA PRO A 530 12.93 19.15 9.13
C PRO A 530 13.45 18.23 10.25
N PHE A 531 14.03 17.07 9.88
CA PHE A 531 14.42 16.01 10.82
C PHE A 531 15.92 15.92 11.04
N LEU A 532 16.73 16.45 10.12
CA LEU A 532 18.20 16.36 10.19
C LEU A 532 18.78 16.78 11.55
N PRO A 533 18.38 17.92 12.18
CA PRO A 533 18.95 18.34 13.46
C PRO A 533 18.72 17.34 14.62
N ALA A 534 17.66 16.53 14.53
CA ALA A 534 17.33 15.53 15.55
C ALA A 534 17.89 14.13 15.22
N LEU A 535 18.25 13.89 13.96
CA LEU A 535 18.73 12.61 13.45
C LEU A 535 20.26 12.45 13.49
N GLU A 536 20.98 13.55 13.69
CA GLU A 536 22.44 13.54 13.83
C GLU A 536 22.89 12.91 15.15
N PRO A 537 24.05 12.22 15.18
CA PRO A 537 24.53 11.54 16.38
C PRO A 537 24.71 12.52 17.55
N GLN A 538 23.92 12.35 18.61
CA GLN A 538 24.14 13.07 19.86
C GLN A 538 25.33 12.46 20.64
N PRO A 539 26.00 13.21 21.54
CA PRO A 539 27.08 12.67 22.36
C PRO A 539 26.61 11.44 23.15
N GLY A 540 26.97 10.23 22.70
CA GLY A 540 26.59 8.97 23.36
C GLY A 540 26.15 7.81 22.45
N GLY A 541 25.94 8.00 21.14
CA GLY A 541 25.66 6.89 20.21
C GLY A 541 24.58 7.19 19.16
N ASN A 542 24.03 6.13 18.54
CA ASN A 542 23.02 6.21 17.47
C ASN A 542 21.77 6.98 17.90
N SER A 543 21.31 7.91 17.05
CA SER A 543 20.10 8.68 17.29
C SER A 543 18.86 7.81 17.10
N PRO A 544 17.92 7.82 18.05
CA PRO A 544 16.66 7.09 17.91
C PRO A 544 15.80 7.68 16.78
N PRO A 545 14.81 6.91 16.25
CA PRO A 545 13.81 7.43 15.33
C PRO A 545 13.13 8.71 15.83
N VAL A 546 12.97 9.68 14.92
CA VAL A 546 12.13 10.86 15.16
C VAL A 546 10.68 10.48 14.90
N LEU A 547 9.86 10.51 15.95
CA LEU A 547 8.43 10.22 15.87
C LEU A 547 7.66 11.48 15.49
N THR A 548 6.97 11.45 14.35
CA THR A 548 6.20 12.58 13.82
C THR A 548 4.79 12.16 13.40
N ARG A 549 3.87 13.12 13.35
CA ARG A 549 2.52 12.92 12.78
C ARG A 549 2.38 13.46 11.36
N ARG A 550 3.43 14.09 10.81
CA ARG A 550 3.42 14.68 9.48
C ARG A 550 4.70 14.33 8.74
N LEU A 551 4.55 13.96 7.47
CA LEU A 551 5.64 13.81 6.52
C LEU A 551 5.37 14.73 5.33
N ASP A 552 6.37 15.47 4.88
CA ASP A 552 6.33 16.17 3.61
C ASP A 552 7.00 15.29 2.57
N ILE A 553 6.29 15.00 1.48
CA ILE A 553 6.70 14.09 0.42
C ILE A 553 7.04 14.89 -0.83
N ILE A 554 8.19 14.59 -1.42
CA ILE A 554 8.63 15.14 -2.69
C ILE A 554 8.46 14.08 -3.77
N VAL A 555 7.78 14.42 -4.86
CA VAL A 555 7.48 13.50 -5.97
C VAL A 555 8.22 13.97 -7.20
N GLN A 556 9.00 13.09 -7.82
CA GLN A 556 9.70 13.40 -9.06
C GLN A 556 8.78 13.24 -10.28
N PRO A 557 8.85 14.11 -11.29
CA PRO A 557 8.01 14.02 -12.50
C PRO A 557 8.57 13.00 -13.50
N ALA A 558 8.97 11.82 -13.02
CA ALA A 558 9.52 10.75 -13.84
C ALA A 558 8.85 9.42 -13.50
N MET A 559 8.45 8.70 -14.54
CA MET A 559 7.75 7.42 -14.41
C MET A 559 8.63 6.30 -14.94
N PHE A 560 8.63 5.17 -14.25
CA PHE A 560 9.43 3.99 -14.56
C PHE A 560 8.54 2.77 -14.68
N ASP A 561 8.84 1.90 -15.63
CA ASP A 561 8.26 0.57 -15.76
C ASP A 561 9.21 -0.45 -15.13
N ALA A 562 8.79 -1.02 -14.00
CA ALA A 562 9.50 -2.05 -13.24
C ALA A 562 8.89 -3.45 -13.45
N SER A 563 8.16 -3.67 -14.55
CA SER A 563 7.44 -4.95 -14.78
C SER A 563 8.33 -6.11 -15.23
N THR A 564 9.63 -5.88 -15.52
CA THR A 564 10.52 -6.90 -16.08
C THR A 564 11.46 -7.44 -15.00
N PRO A 565 11.25 -8.68 -14.49
CA PRO A 565 12.13 -9.25 -13.47
C PRO A 565 13.58 -9.36 -13.94
N GLY A 566 14.53 -9.06 -13.06
CA GLY A 566 15.97 -9.14 -13.28
C GLY A 566 16.54 -8.02 -14.15
N ALA A 567 15.74 -7.02 -14.52
CA ALA A 567 16.16 -5.87 -15.31
C ALA A 567 15.93 -4.57 -14.54
N PRO A 568 16.80 -3.55 -14.72
CA PRO A 568 16.58 -2.25 -14.10
C PRO A 568 15.27 -1.61 -14.61
N PRO A 569 14.56 -0.83 -13.77
CA PRO A 569 13.35 -0.13 -14.18
C PRO A 569 13.61 0.79 -15.39
N GLN A 570 12.74 0.71 -16.40
CA GLN A 570 12.88 1.50 -17.63
C GLN A 570 12.11 2.81 -17.51
N ARG A 571 12.77 3.95 -17.71
CA ARG A 571 12.08 5.26 -17.76
C ARG A 571 11.08 5.29 -18.93
N LEU A 572 9.85 5.71 -18.64
CA LEU A 572 8.80 5.93 -19.64
C LEU A 572 8.87 7.37 -20.18
N PRO A 573 8.48 7.61 -21.46
CA PRO A 573 8.59 8.93 -22.08
C PRO A 573 7.72 10.03 -21.46
N SER A 574 6.63 9.66 -20.78
CA SER A 574 5.71 10.61 -20.17
C SER A 574 4.99 10.03 -18.97
N LEU A 575 4.62 10.90 -18.04
CA LEU A 575 3.69 10.57 -16.97
C LEU A 575 2.35 10.14 -17.57
N GLN A 576 1.73 9.13 -16.97
CA GLN A 576 0.44 8.64 -17.43
C GLN A 576 -0.68 9.14 -16.50
N PRO A 577 -1.73 9.78 -17.03
CA PRO A 577 -2.86 10.20 -16.22
C PRO A 577 -3.52 9.04 -15.47
N GLY A 578 -4.03 9.33 -14.27
CA GLY A 578 -4.75 8.39 -13.44
C GLY A 578 -4.40 8.48 -11.96
N ALA A 579 -4.98 7.57 -11.19
CA ALA A 579 -4.73 7.43 -9.76
C ALA A 579 -3.48 6.58 -9.50
N TYR A 580 -2.70 7.00 -8.51
CA TYR A 580 -1.51 6.31 -8.05
C TYR A 580 -1.61 6.06 -6.55
N ARG A 581 -1.34 4.82 -6.15
CA ARG A 581 -1.23 4.42 -4.75
C ARG A 581 0.06 4.96 -4.16
N ILE A 582 -0.05 5.60 -3.00
CA ILE A 582 1.08 6.06 -2.21
C ILE A 582 1.50 4.90 -1.32
N VAL A 583 2.76 4.45 -1.45
CA VAL A 583 3.33 3.36 -0.64
C VAL A 583 4.45 3.91 0.21
N LEU A 584 4.41 3.63 1.52
CA LEU A 584 5.44 3.92 2.51
C LEU A 584 6.04 2.60 2.99
N LEU A 585 7.36 2.52 3.10
CA LEU A 585 8.07 1.33 3.54
C LEU A 585 8.99 1.70 4.70
N SER A 586 8.74 1.12 5.88
CA SER A 586 9.58 1.38 7.05
C SER A 586 10.89 0.58 7.00
N GLN A 587 11.88 1.01 7.79
CA GLN A 587 13.12 0.26 7.98
C GLN A 587 12.89 -1.16 8.49
N THR A 588 11.81 -1.37 9.24
CA THR A 588 11.44 -2.66 9.82
C THR A 588 10.71 -3.58 8.84
N GLY A 589 10.47 -3.13 7.60
CA GLY A 589 9.81 -3.89 6.55
C GLY A 589 8.29 -3.78 6.57
N GLN A 590 7.71 -2.89 7.40
CA GLN A 590 6.27 -2.63 7.37
C GLN A 590 5.93 -1.81 6.12
N VAL A 591 4.93 -2.27 5.37
CA VAL A 591 4.46 -1.65 4.12
C VAL A 591 3.12 -0.97 4.38
N TRP A 592 3.03 0.35 4.22
CA TRP A 592 1.79 1.09 4.42
C TRP A 592 1.35 1.73 3.12
N GLN A 593 0.06 1.76 2.83
CA GLN A 593 -0.40 2.29 1.55
C GLN A 593 -1.78 2.94 1.63
N ILE A 594 -2.02 3.93 0.78
CA ILE A 594 -3.37 4.43 0.43
C ILE A 594 -3.44 4.63 -1.10
N PRO A 595 -4.54 4.25 -1.77
CA PRO A 595 -5.72 3.63 -1.21
C PRO A 595 -5.46 2.18 -0.74
N ASN A 596 -6.25 1.73 0.23
CA ASN A 596 -6.17 0.37 0.79
C ASN A 596 -7.56 -0.21 1.10
N GLU A 597 -7.60 -1.47 1.55
CA GLU A 597 -8.83 -2.21 1.81
C GLU A 597 -9.69 -1.58 2.91
N ALA A 598 -9.11 -0.86 3.87
CA ALA A 598 -9.90 -0.15 4.89
C ALA A 598 -10.69 1.01 4.29
N GLY A 599 -10.13 1.69 3.28
CA GLY A 599 -10.86 2.66 2.46
C GLY A 599 -11.89 1.98 1.56
N SER A 600 -11.55 0.82 1.00
CA SER A 600 -12.42 0.06 0.10
C SER A 600 -13.61 -0.62 0.79
N ALA A 601 -13.50 -0.86 2.10
CA ALA A 601 -14.66 -1.19 2.94
C ALA A 601 -15.76 -0.11 2.86
N ALA A 602 -15.40 1.13 2.48
CA ALA A 602 -16.35 2.21 2.22
C ALA A 602 -17.10 2.09 0.88
N LEU A 603 -16.86 1.05 0.07
CA LEU A 603 -17.75 0.72 -1.05
C LEU A 603 -19.14 0.27 -0.58
N ASP A 604 -19.30 -0.09 0.70
CA ASP A 604 -20.61 -0.07 1.34
C ASP A 604 -20.82 1.30 2.02
N PRO A 605 -21.51 2.25 1.37
CA PRO A 605 -21.73 3.58 1.96
C PRO A 605 -22.60 3.55 3.22
N THR A 606 -23.29 2.43 3.53
CA THR A 606 -24.20 2.33 4.68
C THR A 606 -23.47 2.24 6.03
N VAL A 607 -22.20 1.82 6.01
CA VAL A 607 -21.37 1.64 7.21
C VAL A 607 -20.38 2.80 7.43
N VAL A 608 -20.47 3.84 6.60
CA VAL A 608 -19.48 4.91 6.49
C VAL A 608 -20.02 6.19 7.12
N CYS A 609 -19.28 6.81 8.05
CA CYS A 609 -19.70 8.02 8.74
C CYS A 609 -18.92 9.25 8.21
N ALA A 610 -19.62 10.29 7.74
CA ALA A 610 -18.95 11.45 7.11
C ALA A 610 -18.10 12.29 8.09
N THR A 611 -18.51 12.37 9.36
CA THR A 611 -17.86 13.17 10.40
C THR A 611 -17.75 12.37 11.70
N ALA A 612 -16.57 12.40 12.34
CA ALA A 612 -16.40 11.85 13.68
C ALA A 612 -17.04 12.76 14.76
N PRO A 613 -17.50 12.20 15.90
CA PRO A 613 -17.52 10.76 16.23
C PRO A 613 -18.59 9.99 15.44
N CYS A 614 -18.25 8.77 15.00
CA CYS A 614 -19.19 7.93 14.25
C CYS A 614 -20.35 7.44 15.12
N ALA A 615 -21.54 7.29 14.52
CA ALA A 615 -22.65 6.61 15.16
C ALA A 615 -22.32 5.12 15.38
N PRO A 616 -22.89 4.46 16.40
CA PRO A 616 -22.76 3.01 16.56
C PRO A 616 -23.10 2.28 15.25
N GLY A 617 -22.27 1.32 14.86
CA GLY A 617 -22.42 0.59 13.60
C GLY A 617 -21.74 1.22 12.37
N THR A 618 -21.07 2.37 12.50
CA THR A 618 -20.39 3.05 11.39
C THR A 618 -18.90 3.34 11.66
N VAL A 619 -18.10 3.53 10.62
CA VAL A 619 -16.66 3.82 10.66
C VAL A 619 -16.26 5.00 9.77
N GLN A 620 -15.15 5.66 10.12
CA GLN A 620 -14.57 6.77 9.35
C GLN A 620 -13.26 6.32 8.69
N THR A 621 -13.36 5.65 7.54
CA THR A 621 -12.19 5.14 6.80
C THR A 621 -12.03 5.73 5.41
N GLN A 622 -12.87 6.69 4.99
CA GLN A 622 -12.87 7.24 3.62
C GLN A 622 -11.54 7.88 3.23
N SER A 623 -10.80 8.39 4.21
CA SER A 623 -9.48 8.96 3.97
C SER A 623 -8.44 7.92 3.55
N GLN A 624 -8.70 6.63 3.81
CA GLN A 624 -7.90 5.51 3.33
C GLN A 624 -8.16 5.17 1.85
N SER A 625 -9.06 5.89 1.18
CA SER A 625 -9.28 5.81 -0.27
C SER A 625 -8.53 6.91 -1.03
N GLY A 626 -7.76 7.76 -0.34
CA GLY A 626 -6.97 8.81 -0.96
C GLY A 626 -5.87 8.23 -1.87
N ALA A 627 -5.68 8.86 -3.03
CA ALA A 627 -4.65 8.49 -4.01
C ALA A 627 -3.98 9.76 -4.54
N PHE A 628 -2.72 9.64 -4.96
CA PHE A 628 -2.06 10.70 -5.71
C PHE A 628 -2.61 10.75 -7.14
N GLN A 629 -2.89 11.94 -7.67
CA GLN A 629 -3.52 12.11 -8.98
C GLN A 629 -2.55 12.69 -10.00
N VAL A 630 -2.29 11.93 -11.08
CA VAL A 630 -1.71 12.50 -12.30
C VAL A 630 -2.86 12.94 -13.20
N LEU A 631 -2.99 14.26 -13.38
CA LEU A 631 -4.05 14.86 -14.19
C LEU A 631 -3.69 14.79 -15.68
N ALA A 632 -4.66 15.13 -16.53
CA ALA A 632 -4.36 15.43 -17.93
C ALA A 632 -3.29 16.53 -18.04
N PRO A 633 -2.53 16.59 -19.15
CA PRO A 633 -1.60 17.69 -19.39
C PRO A 633 -2.27 19.05 -19.18
N ALA A 634 -1.59 19.95 -18.46
CA ALA A 634 -2.09 21.31 -18.20
C ALA A 634 -1.99 22.19 -19.44
N HIS A 635 -1.04 21.89 -20.33
CA HIS A 635 -0.80 22.62 -21.57
C HIS A 635 -1.21 21.80 -22.79
N ALA A 636 -1.45 22.50 -23.91
CA ALA A 636 -1.71 21.83 -25.18
C ALA A 636 -0.49 21.00 -25.60
N ALA A 637 -0.71 19.84 -26.21
CA ALA A 637 0.38 19.07 -26.79
C ALA A 637 0.95 19.81 -28.01
N TYR A 638 2.26 20.07 -28.00
CA TYR A 638 2.98 20.67 -29.12
C TYR A 638 3.89 19.62 -29.76
N THR A 639 4.06 19.68 -31.08
CA THR A 639 4.95 18.76 -31.81
C THR A 639 6.39 19.28 -31.91
N GLY A 640 6.61 20.54 -31.51
CA GLY A 640 7.93 21.14 -31.41
C GLY A 640 8.71 20.61 -30.21
N GLY A 641 10.04 20.64 -30.32
CA GLY A 641 10.92 20.22 -29.24
C GLY A 641 12.37 20.59 -29.52
N ILE A 642 13.25 20.35 -28.56
CA ILE A 642 14.69 20.52 -28.71
C ILE A 642 15.35 19.19 -28.35
N ALA A 643 16.27 18.69 -29.15
CA ALA A 643 17.02 17.48 -28.83
C ALA A 643 18.47 17.59 -29.28
N GLY A 644 19.36 16.85 -28.65
CA GLY A 644 20.76 16.79 -29.04
C GLY A 644 21.60 16.05 -28.02
N SER A 645 22.90 16.32 -28.02
CA SER A 645 23.85 15.70 -27.11
C SER A 645 24.38 16.70 -26.09
N LEU A 646 24.31 16.34 -24.80
CA LEU A 646 25.03 17.03 -23.74
C LEU A 646 26.40 16.34 -23.56
N THR A 647 27.48 17.07 -23.82
CA THR A 647 28.85 16.58 -23.63
C THR A 647 29.47 17.25 -22.40
N VAL A 648 30.10 16.47 -21.53
CA VAL A 648 30.79 16.97 -20.33
C VAL A 648 32.29 16.94 -20.56
N ALA A 649 32.93 18.11 -20.45
CA ALA A 649 34.37 18.24 -20.65
C ALA A 649 35.11 18.36 -19.31
N GLY A 650 36.19 17.59 -19.14
CA GLY A 650 37.12 17.77 -18.02
C GLY A 650 36.63 17.25 -16.66
N ALA A 651 35.54 16.48 -16.61
CA ALA A 651 35.06 15.83 -15.38
C ALA A 651 35.48 14.35 -15.34
N PRO A 652 36.11 13.87 -14.25
CA PRO A 652 36.49 12.46 -14.10
C PRO A 652 35.30 11.55 -13.74
N ALA A 653 34.23 12.14 -13.20
CA ALA A 653 32.98 11.46 -12.85
C ALA A 653 31.81 12.43 -13.04
N ILE A 654 30.64 11.87 -13.36
CA ILE A 654 29.38 12.58 -13.52
C ILE A 654 28.39 11.88 -12.59
N ALA A 655 27.78 12.62 -11.67
CA ALA A 655 26.75 12.09 -10.79
C ALA A 655 25.37 12.20 -11.43
N ALA A 656 25.05 13.40 -11.94
CA ALA A 656 23.80 13.69 -12.63
C ALA A 656 23.91 14.93 -13.52
N ALA A 657 22.94 15.13 -14.40
CA ALA A 657 22.82 16.35 -15.20
C ALA A 657 21.36 16.72 -15.45
N TYR A 658 21.10 18.02 -15.54
CA TYR A 658 19.84 18.58 -16.04
C TYR A 658 20.09 19.39 -17.30
N VAL A 659 19.16 19.28 -18.25
CA VAL A 659 19.02 20.23 -19.36
C VAL A 659 17.67 20.91 -19.22
N PHE A 660 17.66 22.24 -19.29
CA PHE A 660 16.47 23.07 -19.13
C PHE A 660 16.22 23.88 -20.40
N ALA A 661 14.95 24.03 -20.77
CA ALA A 661 14.49 25.06 -21.69
C ALA A 661 13.60 26.07 -20.94
N TYR A 662 13.95 27.34 -21.07
CA TYR A 662 13.17 28.47 -20.58
C TYR A 662 12.60 29.24 -21.76
N ALA A 663 11.33 29.66 -21.68
CA ALA A 663 10.80 30.58 -22.66
C ALA A 663 11.57 31.92 -22.56
N MET A 664 11.83 32.58 -23.69
CA MET A 664 12.65 33.80 -23.68
C MET A 664 12.04 34.95 -22.86
N ASP A 665 10.73 34.95 -22.63
CA ASP A 665 10.00 35.88 -21.78
C ASP A 665 9.86 35.43 -20.31
N GLU A 666 10.24 34.19 -20.01
CA GLU A 666 10.23 33.56 -18.68
C GLU A 666 11.60 32.94 -18.38
N GLN A 667 12.63 33.80 -18.26
CA GLN A 667 13.99 33.37 -17.92
C GLN A 667 14.22 33.38 -16.40
N PRO A 668 15.18 32.60 -15.88
CA PRO A 668 15.65 32.73 -14.51
C PRO A 668 16.03 34.20 -14.20
N PRO A 669 15.79 34.70 -12.96
CA PRO A 669 15.48 33.92 -11.76
C PRO A 669 13.99 33.61 -11.53
N PHE A 670 13.08 34.21 -12.31
CA PHE A 670 11.62 34.11 -12.07
C PHE A 670 10.89 33.15 -13.01
N GLY A 671 11.49 32.86 -14.15
CA GLY A 671 10.97 31.89 -15.11
C GLY A 671 11.19 30.46 -14.66
N LEU A 672 10.13 29.65 -14.73
CA LEU A 672 10.24 28.21 -14.58
C LEU A 672 10.66 27.59 -15.92
N PRO A 673 11.43 26.48 -15.90
CA PRO A 673 11.69 25.76 -17.12
C PRO A 673 10.35 25.25 -17.68
N VAL A 674 10.11 25.48 -18.96
CA VAL A 674 8.93 24.96 -19.68
C VAL A 674 9.12 23.50 -20.11
N SER A 675 10.36 23.05 -20.15
CA SER A 675 10.75 21.66 -20.42
C SER A 675 12.11 21.39 -19.77
N ALA A 676 12.29 20.19 -19.24
CA ALA A 676 13.53 19.77 -18.63
C ALA A 676 13.76 18.27 -18.89
N ASP A 677 15.02 17.88 -19.03
CA ASP A 677 15.42 16.48 -19.10
C ASP A 677 16.53 16.22 -18.08
N PHE A 678 16.37 15.14 -17.32
CA PHE A 678 17.30 14.74 -16.25
C PHE A 678 17.97 13.44 -16.65
N HIS A 679 19.28 13.38 -16.40
CA HIS A 679 20.08 12.19 -16.64
C HIS A 679 20.93 11.85 -15.43
N LEU A 680 20.94 10.57 -15.06
CA LEU A 680 21.89 10.01 -14.13
C LEU A 680 23.25 9.82 -14.80
N GLY A 681 24.32 9.88 -14.02
CA GLY A 681 25.69 9.66 -14.49
C GLY A 681 25.90 8.32 -15.21
N THR A 682 25.13 7.30 -14.86
CA THR A 682 25.16 5.97 -15.49
C THR A 682 24.63 5.95 -16.93
N GLU A 683 23.88 6.98 -17.35
CA GLU A 683 23.38 7.12 -18.71
C GLU A 683 24.45 7.68 -19.68
N PHE A 684 25.52 8.30 -19.15
CA PHE A 684 26.56 8.90 -19.97
C PHE A 684 27.47 7.83 -20.60
N GLN A 685 27.60 7.87 -21.92
CA GLN A 685 28.50 7.02 -22.69
C GLN A 685 29.65 7.88 -23.23
N GLY A 686 30.88 7.62 -22.79
CA GLY A 686 32.05 8.40 -23.19
C GLY A 686 31.98 9.88 -22.77
N GLY A 687 31.25 10.20 -21.69
CA GLY A 687 31.06 11.58 -21.20
C GLY A 687 29.97 12.37 -21.93
N ALA A 688 29.15 11.71 -22.75
CA ALA A 688 28.02 12.33 -23.43
C ALA A 688 26.70 11.58 -23.18
N VAL A 689 25.58 12.30 -23.17
CA VAL A 689 24.23 11.75 -23.09
C VAL A 689 23.32 12.47 -24.10
N GLY A 690 22.41 11.72 -24.73
CA GLY A 690 21.38 12.30 -25.57
C GLY A 690 20.22 12.81 -24.72
N TYR A 691 19.77 14.04 -24.97
CA TYR A 691 18.65 14.66 -24.24
C TYR A 691 17.52 15.06 -25.20
N ALA A 692 16.30 15.15 -24.67
CA ALA A 692 15.14 15.66 -25.41
C ALA A 692 14.22 16.51 -24.52
N LEU A 693 13.86 17.68 -25.04
CA LEU A 693 12.92 18.65 -24.45
C LEU A 693 11.68 18.72 -25.35
N PRO A 694 10.72 17.80 -25.21
CA PRO A 694 9.53 17.73 -26.05
C PRO A 694 8.46 18.75 -25.63
N ASN A 695 7.38 18.81 -26.41
CA ASN A 695 6.16 19.57 -26.13
C ASN A 695 6.39 21.09 -25.98
N LEU A 696 7.27 21.65 -26.82
CA LEU A 696 7.54 23.08 -26.83
C LEU A 696 6.66 23.80 -27.87
N PRO A 697 5.94 24.87 -27.49
CA PRO A 697 5.31 25.78 -28.44
C PRO A 697 6.31 26.33 -29.47
N SER A 698 5.80 26.88 -30.57
CA SER A 698 6.67 27.61 -31.48
C SER A 698 7.14 28.91 -30.82
N GLY A 699 8.45 29.13 -30.78
CA GLY A 699 9.06 30.25 -30.07
C GLY A 699 10.56 30.09 -29.90
N ASP A 700 11.18 31.10 -29.28
CA ASP A 700 12.59 31.06 -28.92
C ASP A 700 12.73 30.64 -27.46
N TYR A 701 13.70 29.75 -27.22
CA TYR A 701 14.00 29.19 -25.91
C TYR A 701 15.46 29.38 -25.55
N LEU A 702 15.71 29.75 -24.29
CA LEU A 702 17.03 29.69 -23.69
C LEU A 702 17.26 28.28 -23.14
N VAL A 703 18.25 27.58 -23.68
CA VAL A 703 18.61 26.23 -23.27
C VAL A 703 19.89 26.29 -22.45
N SER A 704 19.89 25.68 -21.28
CA SER A 704 21.06 25.59 -20.41
C SER A 704 21.17 24.19 -19.83
N ALA A 705 22.36 23.80 -19.41
CA ALA A 705 22.58 22.54 -18.72
C ALA A 705 23.46 22.73 -17.49
N VAL A 706 23.16 21.97 -16.44
CA VAL A 706 23.93 21.89 -15.21
C VAL A 706 24.31 20.43 -15.02
N VAL A 707 25.59 20.19 -14.77
CA VAL A 707 26.17 18.87 -14.55
C VAL A 707 26.75 18.84 -13.15
N ASP A 708 26.29 17.90 -12.36
CA ASP A 708 26.86 17.60 -11.07
C ASP A 708 27.96 16.56 -11.21
N THR A 709 29.17 16.91 -10.80
CA THR A 709 30.32 15.99 -10.76
C THR A 709 30.59 15.46 -9.35
N ARG A 710 29.99 16.07 -8.32
CA ARG A 710 30.20 15.73 -6.92
C ARG A 710 29.09 14.83 -6.38
N GLY A 711 27.89 14.81 -6.94
CA GLY A 711 26.79 14.05 -6.37
C GLY A 711 26.27 14.70 -5.09
N ASP A 712 26.16 16.03 -5.12
CA ASP A 712 25.63 16.87 -4.04
C ASP A 712 24.52 17.80 -4.54
N PHE A 713 23.96 17.47 -5.71
CA PHE A 713 22.95 18.26 -6.38
C PHE A 713 21.56 17.69 -6.11
N ALA A 714 20.75 18.42 -5.33
CA ALA A 714 19.40 17.99 -5.02
C ALA A 714 18.58 17.75 -6.30
N ALA A 715 18.07 16.53 -6.48
CA ALA A 715 17.15 16.14 -7.56
C ALA A 715 15.79 16.85 -7.48
N THR A 716 15.59 17.69 -6.44
CA THR A 716 14.35 18.41 -6.20
C THR A 716 14.61 19.93 -6.21
N PRO A 717 14.14 20.67 -7.23
CA PRO A 717 14.52 22.06 -7.46
C PRO A 717 13.86 23.04 -6.48
N ALA A 718 13.07 22.58 -5.51
CA ALA A 718 12.10 23.43 -4.84
C ALA A 718 12.42 23.86 -3.41
N VAL A 719 13.37 23.27 -2.66
CA VAL A 719 13.49 23.69 -1.24
C VAL A 719 14.84 24.00 -0.68
N PHE A 720 15.95 23.45 -1.16
CA PHE A 720 17.24 24.03 -0.80
C PHE A 720 18.21 23.84 -1.96
N ALA A 721 18.40 24.94 -2.69
CA ALA A 721 19.57 25.23 -3.51
C ALA A 721 19.70 24.56 -4.90
N MET A 722 19.07 25.17 -5.90
CA MET A 722 19.57 25.14 -7.28
C MET A 722 20.49 26.33 -7.57
N ALA A 723 21.50 26.53 -6.73
CA ALA A 723 22.70 27.23 -7.16
C ALA A 723 23.78 26.14 -7.29
N PRO A 724 24.10 25.64 -8.50
CA PRO A 724 25.22 24.72 -8.65
C PRO A 724 26.47 25.32 -7.97
N GLY A 725 27.12 24.51 -7.15
CA GLY A 725 28.21 24.92 -6.25
C GLY A 725 29.59 24.57 -6.81
N ALA A 726 30.61 24.66 -5.96
CA ALA A 726 32.00 24.46 -6.37
C ALA A 726 32.28 23.05 -6.89
N GLY A 727 32.31 22.86 -8.20
CA GLY A 727 32.55 21.55 -8.82
C GLY A 727 31.41 21.06 -9.70
N SER A 728 30.26 21.72 -9.70
CA SER A 728 29.31 21.56 -10.79
C SER A 728 29.87 22.22 -12.07
N LEU A 729 29.55 21.64 -13.23
CA LEU A 729 29.85 22.23 -14.53
C LEU A 729 28.55 22.76 -15.15
N VAL A 730 28.63 23.88 -15.85
CA VAL A 730 27.49 24.42 -16.61
C VAL A 730 27.82 24.51 -18.09
N ALA A 731 26.81 24.28 -18.91
CA ALA A 731 26.85 24.63 -20.33
C ALA A 731 26.52 26.11 -20.50
N ALA A 732 27.20 26.78 -21.44
CA ALA A 732 26.85 28.15 -21.79
C ALA A 732 25.40 28.20 -22.31
N PRO A 733 24.56 29.12 -21.82
CA PRO A 733 23.19 29.26 -22.30
C PRO A 733 23.18 29.48 -23.81
N SER A 734 22.36 28.71 -24.52
CA SER A 734 22.25 28.74 -25.98
C SER A 734 20.79 28.93 -26.39
N ILE A 735 20.55 29.69 -27.44
CA ILE A 735 19.19 29.97 -27.91
C ILE A 735 18.80 28.95 -28.99
N ALA A 736 17.61 28.36 -28.86
CA ALA A 736 17.02 27.50 -29.87
C ALA A 736 15.63 28.02 -30.28
N SER A 737 15.41 28.16 -31.59
CA SER A 737 14.10 28.48 -32.15
C SER A 737 13.36 27.19 -32.47
N VAL A 738 12.19 27.00 -31.86
CA VAL A 738 11.34 25.83 -32.05
C VAL A 738 10.18 26.18 -32.98
N GLY A 739 9.93 25.31 -33.94
CA GLY A 739 8.80 25.39 -34.87
C GLY A 739 7.75 24.32 -34.55
N THR A 740 7.38 23.52 -35.55
CA THR A 740 6.47 22.38 -35.41
C THR A 740 7.19 21.03 -35.35
N THR A 741 8.53 21.04 -35.39
CA THR A 741 9.41 19.86 -35.35
C THR A 741 10.50 20.04 -34.29
N PHE A 742 11.28 18.99 -34.05
CA PHE A 742 12.46 19.08 -33.19
C PHE A 742 13.56 19.93 -33.83
N THR A 743 14.13 20.83 -33.04
CA THR A 743 15.34 21.58 -33.35
C THR A 743 16.53 20.89 -32.70
N ALA A 744 17.62 20.70 -33.46
CA ALA A 744 18.85 20.10 -32.94
C ALA A 744 19.69 21.16 -32.22
N LEU A 745 20.13 20.86 -30.99
CA LEU A 745 21.07 21.69 -30.24
C LEU A 745 22.01 20.80 -29.43
N ASP A 746 23.32 20.93 -29.63
CA ASP A 746 24.31 20.24 -28.80
C ASP A 746 24.86 21.20 -27.75
N LEU A 747 25.07 20.70 -26.54
CA LEU A 747 25.56 21.46 -25.39
C LEU A 747 26.89 20.91 -24.92
N THR A 748 27.79 21.79 -24.47
CA THR A 748 29.04 21.40 -23.81
C THR A 748 29.11 22.02 -22.42
N ALA A 749 29.06 21.19 -21.39
CA ALA A 749 29.29 21.61 -20.01
C ALA A 749 30.79 21.52 -19.70
N ALA A 750 31.41 22.69 -19.55
CA ALA A 750 32.86 22.83 -19.32
C ALA A 750 33.22 23.89 -18.27
N THR A 751 32.28 24.79 -17.95
CA THR A 751 32.53 25.91 -17.04
C THR A 751 32.22 25.49 -15.62
N ALA A 752 33.22 25.49 -14.74
CA ALA A 752 33.01 25.22 -13.32
C ALA A 752 32.25 26.36 -12.65
N MET A 753 31.26 26.01 -11.84
CA MET A 753 30.54 26.97 -11.01
C MET A 753 31.36 27.37 -9.78
N PRO A 754 31.27 28.63 -9.34
CA PRO A 754 31.87 29.05 -8.08
C PRO A 754 31.18 28.37 -6.88
N PRO A 755 31.82 28.39 -5.69
CA PRO A 755 31.18 27.93 -4.46
C PRO A 755 29.85 28.64 -4.20
N ARG A 756 28.87 27.90 -3.66
CA ARG A 756 27.56 28.45 -3.33
C ARG A 756 27.67 29.42 -2.14
N PRO A 757 27.27 30.69 -2.29
CA PRO A 757 27.26 31.61 -1.17
C PRO A 757 26.05 31.35 -0.26
N ALA A 758 26.27 31.25 1.06
CA ALA A 758 25.22 31.44 2.06
C ALA A 758 25.41 32.78 2.76
N PHE A 759 24.32 33.36 3.24
CA PHE A 759 24.36 34.62 3.98
C PHE A 759 23.23 34.73 5.00
N GLN A 760 23.46 35.53 6.03
CA GLN A 760 22.44 36.04 6.94
C GLN A 760 22.30 37.56 6.78
N LEU A 761 21.18 38.11 7.24
CA LEU A 761 21.02 39.56 7.36
C LEU A 761 21.87 40.06 8.54
N GLY A 762 22.74 41.04 8.29
CA GLY A 762 23.62 41.61 9.30
C GLY A 762 22.86 42.52 10.27
N GLY A 763 23.17 42.43 11.57
CA GLY A 763 22.62 43.31 12.61
C GLY A 763 21.26 42.90 13.21
N THR A 764 20.72 41.74 12.84
CA THR A 764 19.47 41.17 13.39
C THR A 764 19.75 39.93 14.24
N ALA A 765 18.92 39.67 15.26
CA ALA A 765 18.94 38.38 15.95
C ALA A 765 18.47 37.25 15.00
N SER A 766 19.00 36.03 15.17
CA SER A 766 18.56 34.88 14.38
C SER A 766 17.04 34.71 14.44
N GLY A 767 16.37 34.68 13.28
CA GLY A 767 14.91 34.57 13.16
C GLY A 767 14.12 35.87 13.32
N ALA A 768 14.76 37.05 13.28
CA ALA A 768 14.07 38.34 13.29
C ALA A 768 13.98 38.98 11.89
N ASP A 769 12.82 39.54 11.57
CA ASP A 769 12.62 40.33 10.34
C ASP A 769 13.45 41.62 10.38
N LEU A 770 13.98 42.03 9.23
CA LEU A 770 14.68 43.30 9.05
C LEU A 770 13.74 44.34 8.44
N ASP A 771 13.52 45.44 9.16
CA ASP A 771 12.88 46.62 8.58
C ASP A 771 13.86 47.35 7.65
N LEU A 772 13.44 47.64 6.41
CA LEU A 772 14.21 48.41 5.43
C LEU A 772 13.69 49.86 5.33
N PRO A 773 14.26 50.81 6.10
CA PRO A 773 13.76 52.18 6.11
C PRO A 773 14.28 52.96 4.90
N PHE A 774 13.37 53.30 3.98
CA PHE A 774 13.69 54.18 2.84
C PHE A 774 13.80 55.66 3.23
N ASN A 775 13.49 56.05 4.48
CA ASN A 775 13.72 57.39 5.07
C ASN A 775 13.42 58.60 4.15
N GLY A 776 12.37 58.52 3.33
CA GLY A 776 11.99 59.56 2.37
C GLY A 776 12.86 59.67 1.09
N GLY A 777 13.89 58.85 0.95
CA GLY A 777 14.76 58.73 -0.23
C GLY A 777 14.40 57.57 -1.16
N ALA A 778 15.21 57.39 -2.21
CA ALA A 778 15.05 56.32 -3.22
C ALA A 778 15.92 55.08 -2.97
N LEU A 779 16.73 55.08 -1.90
CA LEU A 779 17.67 54.03 -1.56
C LEU A 779 17.55 53.66 -0.08
N ALA A 780 17.57 52.36 0.22
CA ALA A 780 17.80 51.81 1.54
C ALA A 780 19.13 51.04 1.55
N SER A 781 19.76 50.89 2.71
CA SER A 781 20.98 50.09 2.86
C SER A 781 20.72 48.92 3.81
N MET A 782 21.26 47.76 3.48
CA MET A 782 21.30 46.59 4.35
C MET A 782 22.69 45.97 4.32
N GLN A 783 22.96 45.11 5.29
CA GLN A 783 24.16 44.28 5.31
C GLN A 783 23.78 42.82 5.16
N ILE A 784 24.58 42.09 4.40
CA ILE A 784 24.56 40.63 4.37
C ILE A 784 25.89 40.13 4.92
N GLU A 785 25.85 39.15 5.80
CA GLU A 785 27.04 38.49 6.31
C GLU A 785 27.15 37.11 5.69
N LEU A 786 28.24 36.86 4.97
CA LEU A 786 28.47 35.56 4.35
C LEU A 786 28.77 34.51 5.42
N MET A 787 28.10 33.38 5.31
CA MET A 787 28.17 32.27 6.25
C MET A 787 28.32 30.93 5.52
N ALA A 788 28.79 29.91 6.24
CA ALA A 788 28.60 28.54 5.79
C ALA A 788 27.12 28.14 5.99
N ILE A 789 26.58 27.35 5.06
CA ILE A 789 25.15 26.93 5.05
C ILE A 789 24.80 26.11 6.30
N LEU A 790 25.77 25.38 6.83
CA LEU A 790 25.62 24.45 7.95
C LEU A 790 26.66 24.80 9.02
N ASP A 791 26.28 24.66 10.29
CA ASP A 791 27.24 24.78 11.39
C ASP A 791 28.23 23.58 11.36
N ALA A 792 29.26 23.61 12.21
CA ALA A 792 30.23 22.52 12.30
C ALA A 792 29.66 21.20 12.87
N GLU A 793 28.42 21.21 13.37
CA GLU A 793 27.71 20.08 13.96
C GLU A 793 26.78 19.40 12.95
N VAL A 794 26.31 20.10 11.89
CA VAL A 794 25.45 19.52 10.84
C VAL A 794 26.27 18.94 9.67
N ALA A 795 26.27 17.61 9.54
CA ALA A 795 27.03 16.85 8.57
C ALA A 795 26.23 16.63 7.27
N ALA A 796 26.13 17.64 6.40
CA ALA A 796 25.93 17.32 4.98
C ALA A 796 27.09 16.41 4.52
N LEU A 797 26.79 15.42 3.69
CA LEU A 797 27.81 14.44 3.24
C LEU A 797 28.96 15.13 2.47
N ARG A 798 28.70 16.31 1.88
CA ARG A 798 29.68 17.16 1.18
C ARG A 798 29.35 18.67 1.37
N PRO A 799 29.65 19.29 2.52
CA PRO A 799 29.26 20.68 2.76
C PRO A 799 30.10 21.64 1.91
N ASP A 800 29.46 22.62 1.28
CA ASP A 800 30.16 23.79 0.77
C ASP A 800 30.62 24.63 1.98
N THR A 801 31.91 24.54 2.32
CA THR A 801 32.50 25.22 3.49
C THR A 801 32.83 26.69 3.25
N SER A 802 32.40 27.27 2.12
CA SER A 802 32.82 28.62 1.73
C SER A 802 31.90 29.70 2.29
N ALA A 803 32.41 30.53 3.21
CA ALA A 803 31.79 31.79 3.59
C ALA A 803 32.19 32.92 2.61
N ALA A 804 31.96 32.72 1.31
CA ALA A 804 32.41 33.63 0.26
C ALA A 804 31.38 33.81 -0.87
N LEU A 805 31.31 35.02 -1.43
CA LEU A 805 30.58 35.38 -2.65
C LEU A 805 31.58 35.62 -3.78
N ALA A 806 31.47 34.88 -4.89
CA ALA A 806 32.37 35.04 -6.04
C ALA A 806 31.96 36.22 -6.92
N LEU A 807 32.88 37.17 -7.13
CA LEU A 807 32.73 38.28 -8.06
C LEU A 807 33.64 38.07 -9.27
N ALA A 808 33.16 38.35 -10.48
CA ALA A 808 34.01 38.32 -11.66
C ALA A 808 35.12 39.37 -11.56
N CYS A 809 36.30 39.07 -12.10
CA CYS A 809 37.39 40.02 -12.20
C CYS A 809 37.38 40.69 -13.58
N SER A 810 37.04 41.98 -13.58
CA SER A 810 37.05 42.78 -14.80
C SER A 810 38.44 42.82 -15.45
N GLY A 811 38.49 43.20 -16.74
CA GLY A 811 39.74 43.35 -17.49
C GLY A 811 40.73 44.35 -16.89
N SER A 812 40.29 45.21 -15.96
CA SER A 812 41.14 46.15 -15.21
C SER A 812 41.74 45.56 -13.93
N GLY A 813 41.48 44.27 -13.64
CA GLY A 813 41.96 43.58 -12.44
C GLY A 813 41.24 44.00 -11.16
N LYS A 814 40.00 44.48 -11.28
CA LYS A 814 39.13 44.87 -10.16
C LYS A 814 37.91 43.95 -10.06
N PRO A 815 37.44 43.61 -8.84
CA PRO A 815 36.18 42.91 -8.66
C PRO A 815 35.03 43.69 -9.30
N ASP A 816 34.25 43.02 -10.13
CA ASP A 816 33.07 43.57 -10.78
C ASP A 816 31.83 43.25 -9.96
N VAL A 817 31.32 44.24 -9.22
CA VAL A 817 30.10 44.10 -8.42
C VAL A 817 28.85 43.85 -9.28
N GLY A 818 28.89 44.17 -10.59
CA GLY A 818 27.80 43.90 -11.52
C GLY A 818 27.69 42.43 -11.95
N SER A 819 28.66 41.60 -11.56
CA SER A 819 28.63 40.15 -11.80
C SER A 819 27.66 39.38 -10.89
N VAL A 820 27.04 40.07 -9.93
CA VAL A 820 26.01 39.51 -9.03
C VAL A 820 24.81 40.46 -9.02
N SER A 821 23.62 39.93 -9.29
CA SER A 821 22.35 40.62 -9.06
C SER A 821 21.80 40.27 -7.68
N ILE A 822 21.29 41.26 -6.95
CA ILE A 822 20.59 41.05 -5.68
C ILE A 822 19.14 41.49 -5.87
N GLU A 823 18.19 40.65 -5.48
CA GLU A 823 16.77 40.96 -5.56
C GLU A 823 16.08 40.59 -4.25
N LEU A 824 15.24 41.49 -3.73
CA LEU A 824 14.41 41.24 -2.56
C LEU A 824 12.99 40.96 -3.04
N ILE A 825 12.52 39.75 -2.78
CA ILE A 825 11.25 39.25 -3.29
C ILE A 825 10.24 39.21 -2.14
N LYS A 826 9.03 39.72 -2.40
CA LYS A 826 7.92 39.61 -1.45
C LYS A 826 7.43 38.17 -1.40
N VAL A 827 7.36 37.59 -0.20
CA VAL A 827 6.90 36.22 0.05
C VAL A 827 5.45 36.19 0.55
N GLY A 828 4.72 35.14 0.19
CA GLY A 828 3.29 34.98 0.50
C GLY A 828 2.99 33.97 1.62
N ASP A 829 3.99 33.23 2.09
CA ASP A 829 3.86 32.19 3.11
C ASP A 829 4.73 32.48 4.35
N ALA A 830 4.34 31.91 5.49
CA ALA A 830 5.03 32.13 6.76
C ALA A 830 6.46 31.54 6.80
N ALA A 831 6.76 30.56 5.92
CA ALA A 831 8.09 29.98 5.78
C ALA A 831 9.01 30.79 4.85
N GLY A 832 8.46 31.76 4.10
CA GLY A 832 9.20 32.60 3.17
C GLY A 832 9.76 31.86 1.95
N LEU A 833 9.15 30.73 1.57
CA LEU A 833 9.61 29.89 0.46
C LEU A 833 8.83 30.14 -0.84
N ALA A 834 7.64 30.74 -0.76
CA ALA A 834 6.80 31.03 -1.91
C ALA A 834 6.70 32.54 -2.16
N PRO A 835 7.04 33.04 -3.37
CA PRO A 835 6.81 34.44 -3.70
C PRO A 835 5.31 34.77 -3.71
N GLU A 836 4.96 35.97 -3.27
CA GLU A 836 3.63 36.51 -3.48
C GLU A 836 3.51 36.94 -4.96
N LEU A 837 2.68 36.23 -5.71
CA LEU A 837 2.43 36.51 -7.12
C LEU A 837 1.15 37.33 -7.29
N ASP A 838 1.20 38.32 -8.19
CA ASP A 838 0.01 39.08 -8.60
C ASP A 838 -0.90 38.25 -9.54
N SER A 839 -2.02 38.84 -9.98
CA SER A 839 -2.99 38.17 -10.86
C SER A 839 -2.44 37.82 -12.26
N SER A 840 -1.24 38.30 -12.60
CA SER A 840 -0.50 37.96 -13.82
C SER A 840 0.66 36.99 -13.57
N GLY A 841 0.79 36.46 -12.34
CA GLY A 841 1.86 35.54 -11.97
C GLY A 841 3.21 36.21 -11.69
N LYS A 842 3.24 37.55 -11.50
CA LYS A 842 4.49 38.28 -11.25
C LYS A 842 4.71 38.55 -9.78
N ALA A 843 5.95 38.30 -9.32
CA ALA A 843 6.36 38.63 -7.96
C ALA A 843 6.67 40.12 -7.81
N THR A 844 6.42 40.69 -6.63
CA THR A 844 6.98 42.01 -6.28
C THR A 844 8.44 41.86 -5.90
N ALA A 845 9.34 42.47 -6.69
CA ALA A 845 10.77 42.44 -6.45
C ALA A 845 11.36 43.86 -6.31
N LEU A 846 12.33 44.04 -5.42
CA LEU A 846 13.16 45.24 -5.30
C LEU A 846 14.60 44.91 -5.70
N SER A 847 15.18 45.70 -6.58
CA SER A 847 16.57 45.50 -7.01
C SER A 847 17.56 46.04 -5.99
N GLY A 848 18.57 45.23 -5.69
CA GLY A 848 19.72 45.55 -4.86
C GLY A 848 21.03 45.48 -5.64
N SER A 849 22.04 46.21 -5.15
CA SER A 849 23.40 46.16 -5.70
C SER A 849 24.43 46.24 -4.57
N LEU A 850 25.54 45.50 -4.70
CA LEU A 850 26.66 45.62 -3.78
C LEU A 850 27.29 47.02 -3.83
N ASP A 851 27.74 47.52 -2.69
CA ASP A 851 28.46 48.77 -2.59
C ASP A 851 29.86 48.65 -3.23
N SER A 852 30.00 49.15 -4.46
CA SER A 852 31.28 49.17 -5.19
C SER A 852 32.44 49.83 -4.44
N THR A 853 32.17 50.73 -3.48
CA THR A 853 33.22 51.41 -2.72
C THR A 853 33.98 50.46 -1.79
N GLN A 854 33.34 49.38 -1.34
CA GLN A 854 33.95 48.33 -0.51
C GLN A 854 35.09 47.60 -1.23
N PHE A 855 35.09 47.58 -2.56
CA PHE A 855 36.06 46.84 -3.37
C PHE A 855 37.11 47.76 -4.02
N SER A 856 37.06 49.07 -3.77
CA SER A 856 37.92 50.07 -4.41
C SER A 856 39.43 49.81 -4.22
N SER A 857 39.83 49.32 -3.05
CA SER A 857 41.23 48.98 -2.71
C SER A 857 41.65 47.55 -3.09
N THR A 858 40.71 46.72 -3.56
CA THR A 858 40.93 45.30 -3.85
C THR A 858 41.45 45.10 -5.28
N SER A 859 42.27 44.08 -5.52
CA SER A 859 42.73 43.68 -6.86
C SER A 859 42.56 42.18 -7.05
N CYS A 860 42.27 41.75 -8.28
CA CYS A 860 42.12 40.34 -8.61
C CYS A 860 42.56 40.02 -10.05
N THR A 861 42.76 38.74 -10.36
CA THR A 861 43.30 38.29 -11.65
C THR A 861 42.27 38.49 -12.76
N PRO A 862 42.55 39.27 -13.82
CA PRO A 862 41.64 39.45 -14.95
C PRO A 862 41.17 38.12 -15.54
N GLY A 863 39.87 37.96 -15.74
CA GLY A 863 39.27 36.71 -16.24
C GLY A 863 39.12 35.60 -15.20
N GLY A 864 39.54 35.83 -13.95
CA GLY A 864 39.28 34.96 -12.80
C GLY A 864 38.11 35.45 -11.93
N HIS A 865 38.01 34.90 -10.72
CA HIS A 865 37.03 35.30 -9.70
C HIS A 865 37.72 35.83 -8.44
N TYR A 866 37.07 36.79 -7.78
CA TYR A 866 37.42 37.29 -6.45
C TYR A 866 36.43 36.76 -5.42
N ALA A 867 36.92 36.10 -4.37
CA ALA A 867 36.09 35.62 -3.27
C ALA A 867 35.89 36.75 -2.24
N ALA A 868 34.74 37.41 -2.28
CA ALA A 868 34.35 38.38 -1.27
C ALA A 868 33.92 37.63 0.00
N THR A 869 34.41 38.03 1.18
CA THR A 869 34.15 37.36 2.47
C THR A 869 33.70 38.37 3.52
N GLY A 870 32.96 37.92 4.54
CA GLY A 870 32.53 38.77 5.66
C GLY A 870 31.26 39.57 5.37
N SER A 871 31.11 40.73 6.01
CA SER A 871 29.94 41.61 5.86
C SER A 871 30.03 42.44 4.59
N LEU A 872 29.00 42.33 3.73
CA LEU A 872 28.86 43.07 2.47
C LEU A 872 27.70 44.06 2.59
N SER A 873 27.92 45.28 2.11
CA SER A 873 26.90 46.33 2.08
C SER A 873 26.11 46.24 0.77
N VAL A 874 24.79 46.27 0.88
CA VAL A 874 23.85 46.24 -0.24
C VAL A 874 23.01 47.50 -0.23
N PHE A 875 22.92 48.18 -1.37
CA PHE A 875 21.97 49.26 -1.60
C PHE A 875 20.75 48.74 -2.34
N VAL A 876 19.56 48.95 -1.76
CA VAL A 876 18.26 48.54 -2.33
C VAL A 876 17.56 49.77 -2.89
N GLN A 877 17.16 49.69 -4.16
CA GLN A 877 16.42 50.76 -4.83
C GLN A 877 14.93 50.62 -4.58
N LYS A 878 14.28 51.76 -4.28
CA LYS A 878 12.82 51.83 -4.18
C LYS A 878 12.21 51.69 -5.57
N ALA A 879 11.34 50.71 -5.78
CA ALA A 879 10.58 50.61 -7.03
C ALA A 879 9.65 51.82 -7.20
N SER A 880 9.61 52.42 -8.39
CA SER A 880 8.77 53.59 -8.71
C SER A 880 7.27 53.33 -8.56
N SER A 881 6.84 52.06 -8.46
CA SER A 881 5.46 51.62 -8.24
C SER A 881 5.17 51.12 -6.82
N ALA A 882 6.16 51.04 -5.93
CA ALA A 882 5.95 50.56 -4.57
C ALA A 882 5.31 51.66 -3.69
N LYS A 883 4.03 51.47 -3.34
CA LYS A 883 3.48 52.11 -2.13
C LYS A 883 4.11 51.39 -0.94
N VAL A 884 4.93 52.11 -0.20
CA VAL A 884 5.41 51.72 1.14
C VAL A 884 4.24 51.77 2.09
#